data_AF-A0A150WK99-F1
#
_entry.id   AF-A0A150WK99-F1
#
_cell.length_a   1.000
_cell.length_b   1.000
_cell.length_c   1.000
_cell.angle_alpha   90.00
_cell.angle_beta   90.00
_cell.angle_gamma   90.00
#
_symmetry.space_group_name_H-M   'P 1'
#
loop_
_entity.id
_entity.type
_entity.pdbx_description
1 polymer ?
#
loop_
_entity_poly.entity_id
_entity_poly.type
_entity_poly.pdbx_seq_one_letter_code
_entity_poly.pdbx_strand_id
1 'polypeptide(L)'
;MTLVKLVLVALAALTLSPAFAASPYSPSEGIIEQGHDPVLNKYRRKYFYENGKISSAKLTNLLQFLEFQKSFLMDSAKMNRKANLILVHGYENDKAEKEGLEAQAEEAETIAPLIFAIEHAQDLKNRYRQMTPLQIHEKVELILLFIGAGYTPYPKTLFTDPIDRAKNFIENFFEFSVSEQGQTQASNLLLNGQFASQAALAKFKAAGGDVSSLNPPSSPIWTDNDIEAYDPYAEVYWNKKFFPPRENEFPLFHYERMGNGTIKFKTHWFDESELNKKGKPKKKDVTLRVGFEAYNASVVNHLARIIGYPANPTTFRRHIKLDLGEVSFEEFVTQWKLVHGTEMGSAITHVERIPGENAVILKNVTLEAYPDKEEYRRMGPFRMGDNGLRNRREYRAMVLYNALISLQDQFEYQARVDAVKDEARGWLPIFFLSDTSSALGLPAMLGNVGAVNEFTWEFTKRSHGQVRLFWFSVFNSRAWKDTTYSDVKWLARRMARIKTAQIDAIMATSGFPEPAAKLYAEKFKSRLNKMMIDFNLDQEGYSLHPVLSKETLAATYPEYISENGFLKEGAQEYPENTLPILGNRFTPLQAGIVYTINYLQNRFLQLFNPATYENAGNFTIDLGHATIQGDIGYDASRSVTVNPELGPGQKRYLLKDKLSISVPIGLVSDRITTPVGLYYTYTFEYMHSVSTMKEVGTSRFFALLNPFSILDIRRSLGIGEQLQVTHSIGASVGKTKLKVIEDIQIEAALLGLSYASVKTLYFAKPHPTLFEISTDYVDVASFQTGLDVRTYVRLAANFRAEKVQRTYKIYRVDTLNEDPLRQTQLQESFDSALIDNDFSSLARMVKPHEWTESSRNKNSHFAFFVWNRGRNSGVSELTVNGQKLYVAHKTDTYDRSLSRIWNDKVKGGVAEPVVNFVGEFWGEGKYVNLAFEGVVDANKKIFSEMEVMITLSMFDNYCTRKEFENDFKKFFNSRSGSNKYIRFSMPDELGAYPEIEGTMRWQISKDALYDILKAASDINNLEYLLPGGGRFHDRYENTVSDARSQVKDRAYKLSYGIKRGITPYGKPYSLSDQAKDLIFVLDHLVGRKAEHIGQLRRLTKDDKIWVTTNISNMLELSHPTFRHQKQSEFWAPEIGKYQGHSYLDRFRRTVLLQPVFQ
;
A
#
# COMPACT_ATOMS: atom_id res chain seq x y z
N MET A 1 27.16 21.23 -56.71
CA MET A 1 25.89 21.66 -56.06
C MET A 1 25.74 21.18 -54.61
N THR A 2 26.24 20.00 -54.24
CA THR A 2 26.13 19.44 -52.87
C THR A 2 26.99 20.18 -51.84
N LEU A 3 28.19 20.64 -52.23
CA LEU A 3 29.09 21.41 -51.35
C LEU A 3 28.53 22.81 -51.02
N VAL A 4 27.87 23.46 -51.99
CA VAL A 4 27.24 24.78 -51.79
C VAL A 4 25.99 24.67 -50.91
N LYS A 5 25.23 23.57 -50.99
CA LYS A 5 24.13 23.29 -50.04
C LYS A 5 24.65 22.98 -48.63
N LEU A 6 25.79 22.28 -48.49
CA LEU A 6 26.39 22.03 -47.17
C LEU A 6 26.92 23.33 -46.54
N VAL A 7 27.55 24.19 -47.34
CA VAL A 7 28.08 25.49 -46.90
C VAL A 7 26.96 26.49 -46.62
N LEU A 8 25.87 26.51 -47.38
CA LEU A 8 24.70 27.35 -47.09
C LEU A 8 23.89 26.87 -45.88
N VAL A 9 23.81 25.56 -45.62
CA VAL A 9 23.19 25.03 -44.39
C VAL A 9 24.07 25.28 -43.17
N ALA A 10 25.41 25.21 -43.31
CA ALA A 10 26.35 25.57 -42.25
C ALA A 10 26.39 27.08 -41.98
N LEU A 11 26.34 27.94 -43.01
CA LEU A 11 26.26 29.39 -42.87
C LEU A 11 24.89 29.85 -42.35
N ALA A 12 23.79 29.22 -42.75
CA ALA A 12 22.46 29.51 -42.19
C ALA A 12 22.34 29.08 -40.71
N ALA A 13 23.05 28.01 -40.31
CA ALA A 13 23.17 27.60 -38.91
C ALA A 13 24.07 28.54 -38.08
N LEU A 14 25.04 29.21 -38.73
CA LEU A 14 25.91 30.22 -38.09
C LEU A 14 25.25 31.60 -37.96
N THR A 15 24.24 31.93 -38.79
CA THR A 15 23.58 33.24 -38.77
C THR A 15 22.32 33.34 -37.89
N LEU A 16 21.91 32.27 -37.19
CA LEU A 16 20.67 32.25 -36.40
C LEU A 16 20.84 32.19 -34.87
N SER A 17 22.07 32.23 -34.35
CA SER A 17 22.27 32.28 -32.90
C SER A 17 23.25 33.40 -32.55
N PRO A 18 22.80 34.66 -32.42
CA PRO A 18 23.48 35.55 -31.50
C PRO A 18 23.35 34.89 -30.12
N ALA A 19 24.38 34.16 -29.71
CA ALA A 19 24.46 33.59 -28.38
C ALA A 19 24.38 34.74 -27.39
N PHE A 20 23.19 34.94 -26.84
CA PHE A 20 22.88 36.03 -25.94
C PHE A 20 23.82 35.94 -24.73
N ALA A 21 24.69 36.93 -24.57
CA ALA A 21 25.38 37.12 -23.29
C ALA A 21 24.28 37.30 -22.23
N ALA A 22 24.26 36.42 -21.22
CA ALA A 22 23.20 36.45 -20.22
C ALA A 22 23.36 37.71 -19.36
N SER A 23 22.27 38.44 -19.13
CA SER A 23 22.21 39.43 -18.06
C SER A 23 22.55 38.76 -16.72
N PRO A 24 23.23 39.45 -15.77
CA PRO A 24 23.51 38.92 -14.43
C PRO A 24 22.27 38.36 -13.73
N TYR A 25 21.09 38.91 -14.07
CA TYR A 25 19.79 38.38 -13.73
C TYR A 25 19.01 38.07 -15.01
N SER A 26 18.60 36.82 -15.21
CA SER A 26 17.86 36.38 -16.39
C SER A 26 16.62 35.56 -16.02
N PRO A 27 15.41 35.98 -16.46
CA PRO A 27 14.21 35.16 -16.32
C PRO A 27 14.15 34.04 -17.37
N SER A 28 15.18 33.82 -18.20
CA SER A 28 15.13 32.83 -19.28
C SER A 28 15.34 31.39 -18.81
N GLU A 29 14.67 30.43 -19.46
CA GLU A 29 14.99 29.01 -19.31
C GLU A 29 16.31 28.60 -20.01
N GLY A 30 16.95 29.48 -20.80
CA GLY A 30 18.13 29.14 -21.59
C GLY A 30 17.81 28.39 -22.89
N ILE A 31 18.68 27.47 -23.32
CA ILE A 31 18.56 26.77 -24.62
C ILE A 31 17.74 25.47 -24.47
N ILE A 32 16.49 25.51 -24.91
CA ILE A 32 15.57 24.36 -24.87
C ILE A 32 15.78 23.44 -26.09
N GLU A 33 16.31 22.24 -25.84
CA GLU A 33 16.51 21.16 -26.82
C GLU A 33 15.69 19.90 -26.51
N GLN A 34 15.81 18.85 -27.34
CA GLN A 34 15.16 17.57 -27.11
C GLN A 34 15.53 16.99 -25.74
N GLY A 35 14.52 16.58 -24.96
CA GLY A 35 14.68 16.07 -23.59
C GLY A 35 14.24 17.05 -22.49
N HIS A 36 14.16 18.34 -22.80
CA HIS A 36 13.60 19.36 -21.92
C HIS A 36 12.06 19.38 -21.95
N ASP A 37 11.46 19.93 -20.89
CA ASP A 37 10.01 20.19 -20.81
C ASP A 37 9.59 21.20 -21.89
N PRO A 38 8.71 20.82 -22.83
CA PRO A 38 8.30 21.69 -23.93
C PRO A 38 7.17 22.67 -23.56
N VAL A 39 6.61 22.65 -22.35
CA VAL A 39 5.38 23.40 -21.98
C VAL A 39 5.51 24.89 -22.27
N LEU A 40 6.52 25.57 -21.72
CA LEU A 40 6.71 27.01 -21.97
C LEU A 40 7.06 27.31 -23.42
N ASN A 41 7.78 26.41 -24.11
CA ASN A 41 8.07 26.56 -25.52
C ASN A 41 6.81 26.51 -26.40
N LYS A 42 5.80 25.71 -26.04
CA LYS A 42 4.48 25.72 -26.71
C LYS A 42 3.82 27.08 -26.56
N TYR A 43 3.81 27.66 -25.36
CA TYR A 43 3.27 29.00 -25.12
C TYR A 43 4.05 30.08 -25.86
N ARG A 44 5.39 30.00 -25.87
CA ARG A 44 6.29 30.87 -26.62
C ARG A 44 5.90 30.95 -28.10
N ARG A 45 5.70 29.79 -28.75
CA ARG A 45 5.26 29.69 -30.16
C ARG A 45 3.82 30.12 -30.38
N LYS A 46 2.93 29.81 -29.43
CA LYS A 46 1.50 30.13 -29.54
C LYS A 46 1.25 31.63 -29.48
N TYR A 47 1.91 32.33 -28.55
CA TYR A 47 1.53 33.69 -28.17
C TYR A 47 2.51 34.79 -28.60
N PHE A 48 3.76 34.45 -28.93
CA PHE A 48 4.77 35.48 -29.20
C PHE A 48 5.31 35.44 -30.63
N TYR A 49 5.72 34.26 -31.12
CA TYR A 49 6.50 34.19 -32.35
C TYR A 49 5.76 33.59 -33.55
N GLU A 50 5.99 34.16 -34.73
CA GLU A 50 5.58 33.65 -36.03
C GLU A 50 6.76 33.78 -36.99
N ASN A 51 7.19 32.65 -37.58
CA ASN A 51 8.41 32.59 -38.41
C ASN A 51 9.66 33.19 -37.72
N GLY A 52 9.81 32.96 -36.41
CA GLY A 52 10.94 33.43 -35.60
C GLY A 52 10.92 34.92 -35.24
N LYS A 53 9.89 35.68 -35.64
CA LYS A 53 9.73 37.10 -35.28
C LYS A 53 8.52 37.30 -34.36
N ILE A 54 8.56 38.33 -33.52
CA ILE A 54 7.41 38.70 -32.68
C ILE A 54 6.21 39.07 -33.56
N SER A 55 5.06 38.46 -33.31
CA SER A 55 3.79 38.71 -34.01
C SER A 55 2.87 39.57 -33.16
N SER A 56 2.60 40.80 -33.61
CA SER A 56 1.68 41.73 -32.92
C SER A 56 0.25 41.16 -32.82
N ALA A 57 -0.17 40.33 -33.78
CA ALA A 57 -1.46 39.65 -33.75
C ALA A 57 -1.50 38.63 -32.60
N LYS A 58 -0.45 37.80 -32.46
CA LYS A 58 -0.35 36.83 -31.35
C LYS A 58 -0.28 37.50 -29.97
N LEU A 59 0.45 38.62 -29.85
CA LEU A 59 0.47 39.42 -28.62
C LEU A 59 -0.93 39.97 -28.28
N THR A 60 -1.71 40.38 -29.27
CA THR A 60 -3.09 40.84 -29.06
C THR A 60 -3.98 39.68 -28.59
N ASN A 61 -3.83 38.50 -29.19
CA ASN A 61 -4.54 37.29 -28.75
C ASN A 61 -4.14 36.87 -27.33
N LEU A 62 -2.88 37.03 -26.96
CA LEU A 62 -2.40 36.79 -25.59
C LEU A 62 -3.09 37.73 -24.60
N LEU A 63 -3.13 39.03 -24.89
CA LEU A 63 -3.79 40.01 -24.03
C LEU A 63 -5.29 39.70 -23.85
N GLN A 64 -5.98 39.37 -24.94
CA GLN A 64 -7.38 38.94 -24.87
C GLN A 64 -7.56 37.67 -24.04
N PHE A 65 -6.67 36.69 -24.20
CA PHE A 65 -6.68 35.47 -23.39
C PHE A 65 -6.47 35.78 -21.91
N LEU A 66 -5.49 36.61 -21.55
CA LEU A 66 -5.19 36.96 -20.16
C LEU A 66 -6.32 37.74 -19.51
N GLU A 67 -6.91 38.72 -20.20
CA GLU A 67 -8.08 39.47 -19.69
C GLU A 67 -9.29 38.56 -19.50
N PHE A 68 -9.52 37.62 -20.43
CA PHE A 68 -10.56 36.60 -20.28
C PHE A 68 -10.31 35.72 -19.04
N GLN A 69 -9.09 35.21 -18.85
CA GLN A 69 -8.75 34.38 -17.69
C GLN A 69 -8.89 35.14 -16.38
N LYS A 70 -8.42 36.40 -16.33
CA LYS A 70 -8.60 37.29 -15.20
C LYS A 70 -10.08 37.47 -14.85
N SER A 71 -10.91 37.84 -15.82
CA SER A 71 -12.36 37.99 -15.60
C SER A 71 -13.00 36.70 -15.12
N PHE A 72 -12.68 35.57 -15.76
CA PHE A 72 -13.21 34.26 -15.40
C PHE A 72 -12.87 33.86 -13.96
N LEU A 73 -11.62 34.07 -13.51
CA LEU A 73 -11.22 33.78 -12.14
C LEU A 73 -11.88 34.71 -11.12
N MET A 74 -12.01 36.01 -11.43
CA MET A 74 -12.74 36.96 -10.59
C MET A 74 -14.21 36.53 -10.44
N ASP A 75 -14.88 36.17 -11.54
CA ASP A 75 -16.27 35.73 -11.52
C ASP A 75 -16.43 34.40 -10.77
N SER A 76 -15.49 33.47 -10.94
CA SER A 76 -15.51 32.19 -10.21
C SER A 76 -15.35 32.38 -8.70
N ALA A 77 -14.42 33.23 -8.26
CA ALA A 77 -14.23 33.57 -6.85
C ALA A 77 -15.51 34.13 -6.23
N LYS A 78 -16.13 35.11 -6.92
CA LYS A 78 -17.42 35.69 -6.53
C LYS A 78 -18.50 34.63 -6.39
N MET A 79 -18.69 33.81 -7.43
CA MET A 79 -19.75 32.79 -7.45
C MET A 79 -19.54 31.74 -6.35
N ASN A 80 -18.30 31.30 -6.11
CA ASN A 80 -17.99 30.33 -5.06
C ASN A 80 -18.27 30.90 -3.66
N ARG A 81 -17.83 32.14 -3.37
CA ARG A 81 -18.11 32.79 -2.09
C ARG A 81 -19.61 32.99 -1.89
N LYS A 82 -20.29 33.51 -2.91
CA LYS A 82 -21.74 33.72 -2.90
C LYS A 82 -22.49 32.41 -2.64
N ALA A 83 -22.16 31.35 -3.40
CA ALA A 83 -22.80 30.03 -3.24
C ALA A 83 -22.56 29.45 -1.85
N ASN A 84 -21.34 29.57 -1.30
CA ASN A 84 -21.05 29.12 0.06
C ASN A 84 -21.85 29.89 1.12
N LEU A 85 -21.91 31.22 1.03
CA LEU A 85 -22.69 32.04 1.96
C LEU A 85 -24.20 31.72 1.93
N ILE A 86 -24.76 31.43 0.74
CA ILE A 86 -26.16 31.03 0.61
C ILE A 86 -26.37 29.62 1.17
N LEU A 87 -25.57 28.64 0.71
CA LEU A 87 -25.80 27.22 1.01
C LEU A 87 -25.40 26.82 2.43
N VAL A 88 -24.32 27.39 2.96
CA VAL A 88 -23.75 27.03 4.27
C VAL A 88 -24.23 27.98 5.37
N HIS A 89 -24.35 29.27 5.05
CA HIS A 89 -24.63 30.30 6.06
C HIS A 89 -26.03 30.91 5.96
N GLY A 90 -26.86 30.52 4.98
CA GLY A 90 -28.24 30.96 4.84
C GLY A 90 -28.40 32.45 4.51
N TYR A 91 -27.38 33.08 3.91
CA TYR A 91 -27.44 34.50 3.56
C TYR A 91 -28.47 34.74 2.45
N GLU A 92 -29.20 35.86 2.52
CA GLU A 92 -30.01 36.33 1.41
C GLU A 92 -29.13 36.62 0.18
N ASN A 93 -29.67 36.40 -1.01
CA ASN A 93 -28.94 36.50 -2.27
C ASN A 93 -28.22 37.85 -2.44
N ASP A 94 -28.84 38.96 -2.02
CA ASP A 94 -28.27 40.31 -2.21
C ASP A 94 -27.12 40.59 -1.23
N LYS A 95 -27.23 40.10 0.01
CA LYS A 95 -26.12 40.15 0.97
C LYS A 95 -24.96 39.27 0.48
N ALA A 96 -25.25 38.06 0.02
CA ALA A 96 -24.25 37.16 -0.53
C ALA A 96 -23.61 37.69 -1.83
N GLU A 97 -24.36 38.44 -2.65
CA GLU A 97 -23.86 39.13 -3.84
C GLU A 97 -22.86 40.22 -3.48
N LYS A 98 -23.18 41.07 -2.49
CA LYS A 98 -22.28 42.13 -2.00
C LYS A 98 -20.99 41.55 -1.42
N GLU A 99 -21.10 40.55 -0.55
CA GLU A 99 -19.95 39.85 0.05
C GLU A 99 -19.14 39.09 -1.01
N GLY A 100 -19.81 38.56 -2.05
CA GLY A 100 -19.14 37.95 -3.20
C GLY A 100 -18.34 38.95 -4.04
N LEU A 101 -18.82 40.19 -4.19
CA LEU A 101 -18.08 41.27 -4.85
C LEU A 101 -16.87 41.72 -4.02
N GLU A 102 -17.00 41.81 -2.69
CA GLU A 102 -15.89 42.09 -1.78
C GLU A 102 -14.82 40.99 -1.88
N ALA A 103 -15.22 39.72 -1.97
CA ALA A 103 -14.29 38.62 -2.21
C ALA A 103 -13.52 38.71 -3.55
N GLN A 104 -14.08 39.33 -4.60
CA GLN A 104 -13.31 39.59 -5.83
C GLN A 104 -12.15 40.54 -5.60
N ALA A 105 -12.32 41.52 -4.71
CA ALA A 105 -11.27 42.46 -4.35
C ALA A 105 -10.22 41.81 -3.45
N GLU A 106 -10.62 40.89 -2.57
CA GLU A 106 -9.71 40.10 -1.73
C GLU A 106 -8.87 39.11 -2.55
N GLU A 107 -9.44 38.50 -3.59
CA GLU A 107 -8.77 37.58 -4.51
C GLU A 107 -7.86 38.28 -5.55
N ALA A 108 -7.73 39.61 -5.46
CA ALA A 108 -6.80 40.36 -6.31
C ALA A 108 -5.34 39.90 -6.12
N GLU A 109 -4.97 39.38 -4.95
CA GLU A 109 -3.63 38.81 -4.70
C GLU A 109 -3.40 37.53 -5.52
N THR A 110 -4.38 36.62 -5.56
CA THR A 110 -4.33 35.34 -6.30
C THR A 110 -4.37 35.55 -7.82
N ILE A 111 -4.95 36.66 -8.29
CA ILE A 111 -5.03 37.02 -9.72
C ILE A 111 -3.87 37.93 -10.15
N ALA A 112 -3.07 38.43 -9.21
CA ALA A 112 -1.95 39.33 -9.46
C ALA A 112 -0.96 38.82 -10.54
N PRO A 113 -0.60 37.53 -10.64
CA PRO A 113 0.26 37.06 -11.72
C PRO A 113 -0.29 37.37 -13.11
N LEU A 114 -1.61 37.22 -13.31
CA LEU A 114 -2.25 37.51 -14.59
C LEU A 114 -2.26 39.02 -14.88
N ILE A 115 -2.45 39.85 -13.85
CA ILE A 115 -2.36 41.31 -13.97
C ILE A 115 -0.96 41.72 -14.42
N PHE A 116 0.09 41.19 -13.77
CA PHE A 116 1.47 41.50 -14.15
C PHE A 116 1.85 40.94 -15.52
N ALA A 117 1.32 39.76 -15.89
CA ALA A 117 1.45 39.23 -17.25
C ALA A 117 0.81 40.17 -18.29
N ILE A 118 -0.35 40.74 -18.00
CA ILE A 118 -1.03 41.74 -18.85
C ILE A 118 -0.18 43.00 -18.98
N GLU A 119 0.27 43.57 -17.86
CA GLU A 119 1.12 44.78 -17.84
C GLU A 119 2.37 44.59 -18.70
N HIS A 120 3.08 43.47 -18.52
CA HIS A 120 4.27 43.16 -19.31
C HIS A 120 3.98 42.85 -20.78
N ALA A 121 2.87 42.18 -21.09
CA ALA A 121 2.47 41.93 -22.47
C ALA A 121 2.06 43.22 -23.20
N GLN A 122 1.41 44.16 -22.51
CA GLN A 122 1.11 45.50 -23.04
C GLN A 122 2.39 46.30 -23.30
N ASP A 123 3.30 46.29 -22.32
CA ASP A 123 4.61 46.92 -22.44
C ASP A 123 5.41 46.37 -23.64
N LEU A 124 5.47 45.04 -23.77
CA LEU A 124 6.09 44.37 -24.91
C LEU A 124 5.42 44.76 -26.22
N LYS A 125 4.08 44.72 -26.30
CA LYS A 125 3.34 45.11 -27.51
C LYS A 125 3.64 46.55 -27.95
N ASN A 126 3.79 47.47 -27.00
CA ASN A 126 4.03 48.89 -27.27
C ASN A 126 5.49 49.17 -27.67
N ARG A 127 6.44 48.45 -27.09
CA ARG A 127 7.88 48.78 -27.20
C ARG A 127 8.75 47.74 -27.90
N TYR A 128 8.24 46.58 -28.35
CA TYR A 128 9.09 45.51 -28.92
C TYR A 128 9.92 45.96 -30.13
N ARG A 129 9.49 46.99 -30.87
CA ARG A 129 10.27 47.54 -32.01
C ARG A 129 11.48 48.37 -31.57
N GLN A 130 11.49 48.84 -30.33
CA GLN A 130 12.55 49.65 -29.72
C GLN A 130 13.46 48.79 -28.82
N MET A 131 13.07 47.56 -28.53
CA MET A 131 13.80 46.62 -27.68
C MET A 131 14.83 45.84 -28.50
N THR A 132 15.97 45.54 -27.89
CA THR A 132 16.93 44.59 -28.46
C THR A 132 16.33 43.18 -28.48
N PRO A 133 16.83 42.25 -29.32
CA PRO A 133 16.35 40.86 -29.31
C PRO A 133 16.46 40.19 -27.94
N LEU A 134 17.48 40.54 -27.14
CA LEU A 134 17.64 40.05 -25.78
C LEU A 134 16.54 40.58 -24.85
N GLN A 135 16.28 41.90 -24.90
CA GLN A 135 15.23 42.53 -24.09
C GLN A 135 13.84 41.97 -24.43
N ILE A 136 13.57 41.72 -25.71
CA ILE A 136 12.35 41.04 -26.16
C ILE A 136 12.28 39.65 -25.54
N HIS A 137 13.33 38.85 -25.67
CA HIS A 137 13.37 37.49 -25.14
C HIS A 137 13.16 37.46 -23.62
N GLU A 138 13.91 38.25 -22.86
CA GLU A 138 13.77 38.35 -21.40
C GLU A 138 12.36 38.77 -20.99
N LYS A 139 11.75 39.71 -21.71
CA LYS A 139 10.37 40.14 -21.44
C LYS A 139 9.36 39.03 -21.75
N VAL A 140 9.55 38.28 -22.83
CA VAL A 140 8.72 37.10 -23.14
C VAL A 140 8.81 36.06 -22.03
N GLU A 141 10.03 35.74 -21.58
CA GLU A 141 10.26 34.77 -20.51
C GLU A 141 9.66 35.22 -19.18
N LEU A 142 9.76 36.50 -18.85
CA LEU A 142 9.10 37.09 -17.67
C LEU A 142 7.57 36.95 -17.72
N ILE A 143 6.96 37.24 -18.87
CA ILE A 143 5.51 37.05 -19.06
C ILE A 143 5.15 35.57 -18.90
N LEU A 144 5.93 34.65 -19.47
CA LEU A 144 5.71 33.21 -19.34
C LEU A 144 5.83 32.71 -17.90
N LEU A 145 6.73 33.27 -17.09
CA LEU A 145 6.83 32.94 -15.66
C LEU A 145 5.59 33.38 -14.89
N PHE A 146 5.07 34.60 -15.14
CA PHE A 146 3.82 35.06 -14.54
C PHE A 146 2.61 34.23 -14.99
N ILE A 147 2.56 33.83 -16.27
CA ILE A 147 1.54 32.90 -16.76
C ILE A 147 1.67 31.53 -16.06
N GLY A 148 2.89 31.01 -15.93
CA GLY A 148 3.14 29.75 -15.21
C GLY A 148 2.73 29.81 -13.74
N ALA A 149 2.87 30.98 -13.11
CA ALA A 149 2.43 31.26 -11.75
C ALA A 149 0.91 31.37 -11.60
N GLY A 150 0.22 32.13 -12.47
CA GLY A 150 -1.22 32.41 -12.34
C GLY A 150 -2.15 31.44 -13.08
N TYR A 151 -1.64 30.68 -14.05
CA TYR A 151 -2.42 29.80 -14.92
C TYR A 151 -1.92 28.35 -14.85
N THR A 152 -1.76 27.84 -13.63
CA THR A 152 -1.55 26.41 -13.42
C THR A 152 -2.91 25.79 -13.05
N PRO A 153 -3.56 25.05 -13.98
CA PRO A 153 -4.81 24.37 -13.64
C PRO A 153 -4.54 23.45 -12.43
N TYR A 154 -5.39 23.51 -11.40
CA TYR A 154 -5.44 22.44 -10.41
C TYR A 154 -6.24 21.30 -11.02
N PRO A 155 -5.66 20.19 -11.52
CA PRO A 155 -6.45 19.01 -11.77
C PRO A 155 -6.80 18.47 -10.40
N LYS A 156 -7.94 18.90 -9.85
CA LYS A 156 -8.60 18.17 -8.77
C LYS A 156 -9.01 16.82 -9.34
N THR A 157 -8.32 15.77 -8.93
CA THR A 157 -9.03 14.63 -8.39
C THR A 157 -8.35 14.26 -7.08
N LEU A 158 -9.07 14.41 -5.97
CA LEU A 158 -8.75 13.77 -4.67
C LEU A 158 -8.52 12.24 -4.81
N PHE A 159 -8.81 11.66 -5.98
CA PHE A 159 -8.60 10.26 -6.34
C PHE A 159 -7.24 9.93 -6.98
N THR A 160 -6.45 10.91 -7.46
CA THR A 160 -5.08 10.65 -7.94
C THR A 160 -4.04 10.70 -6.82
N ASP A 161 -4.37 11.38 -5.72
CA ASP A 161 -3.47 11.66 -4.60
C ASP A 161 -2.99 10.39 -3.86
N PRO A 162 -3.82 9.35 -3.57
CA PRO A 162 -3.32 8.16 -2.87
C PRO A 162 -2.41 7.28 -3.75
N ILE A 163 -2.68 7.24 -5.07
CA ILE A 163 -1.88 6.48 -6.05
C ILE A 163 -0.53 7.13 -6.23
N ASP A 164 -0.53 8.44 -6.50
CA ASP A 164 0.70 9.20 -6.66
C ASP A 164 1.44 9.27 -5.32
N ARG A 165 0.77 9.40 -4.15
CA ARG A 165 1.42 9.29 -2.82
C ARG A 165 2.01 7.92 -2.56
N ALA A 166 1.35 6.82 -2.95
CA ALA A 166 1.91 5.47 -2.80
C ALA A 166 3.06 5.22 -3.78
N LYS A 167 2.95 5.73 -5.02
CA LYS A 167 4.02 5.69 -6.02
C LYS A 167 5.22 6.52 -5.58
N ASN A 168 4.98 7.76 -5.13
CA ASN A 168 5.99 8.62 -4.53
C ASN A 168 6.58 7.89 -3.32
N PHE A 169 5.77 7.31 -2.42
CA PHE A 169 6.24 6.55 -1.27
C PHE A 169 7.26 5.46 -1.64
N ILE A 170 7.08 4.81 -2.79
CA ILE A 170 7.99 3.77 -3.33
C ILE A 170 9.20 4.39 -4.07
N GLU A 171 9.01 5.55 -4.72
CA GLU A 171 10.03 6.30 -5.46
C GLU A 171 10.83 7.30 -4.59
N ASN A 172 10.52 7.42 -3.29
CA ASN A 172 10.88 8.54 -2.40
C ASN A 172 12.31 8.54 -1.87
N PHE A 173 13.24 7.88 -2.54
CA PHE A 173 14.66 8.09 -2.33
C PHE A 173 15.28 8.53 -3.65
N PHE A 174 15.74 9.76 -3.68
CA PHE A 174 16.34 10.32 -4.89
C PHE A 174 17.71 9.71 -5.12
N GLU A 175 17.87 9.06 -6.26
CA GLU A 175 19.13 8.44 -6.68
C GLU A 175 19.70 9.17 -7.88
N PHE A 176 20.94 9.62 -7.75
CA PHE A 176 21.65 10.35 -8.78
C PHE A 176 22.86 9.55 -9.24
N SER A 177 22.80 9.08 -10.48
CA SER A 177 23.93 8.40 -11.12
C SER A 177 25.06 9.37 -11.39
N VAL A 178 26.26 9.06 -10.88
CA VAL A 178 27.49 9.83 -11.19
C VAL A 178 27.79 9.75 -12.70
N SER A 179 27.44 8.63 -13.33
CA SER A 179 27.40 8.54 -14.80
C SER A 179 26.09 9.11 -15.33
N GLU A 180 26.14 10.34 -15.85
CA GLU A 180 24.98 11.02 -16.42
C GLU A 180 24.87 10.79 -17.94
N GLN A 181 25.40 9.68 -18.45
CA GLN A 181 25.37 9.40 -19.88
C GLN A 181 23.92 9.28 -20.36
N GLY A 182 23.53 10.11 -21.32
CA GLY A 182 22.16 10.15 -21.86
C GLY A 182 21.16 10.98 -21.05
N GLN A 183 21.57 11.63 -19.95
CA GLN A 183 20.71 12.56 -19.21
C GLN A 183 20.79 13.97 -19.80
N THR A 184 19.63 14.64 -19.90
CA THR A 184 19.54 16.04 -20.37
C THR A 184 19.90 16.99 -19.22
N GLN A 185 20.97 17.75 -19.39
CA GLN A 185 21.43 18.76 -18.43
C GLN A 185 20.48 19.96 -18.40
N ALA A 186 20.52 20.78 -17.36
CA ALA A 186 19.71 22.00 -17.31
C ALA A 186 19.99 22.92 -18.52
N SER A 187 18.97 23.61 -19.02
CA SER A 187 19.08 24.43 -20.23
C SER A 187 19.64 25.83 -19.98
N ASN A 188 19.69 26.28 -18.73
CA ASN A 188 20.09 27.63 -18.35
C ASN A 188 21.55 27.75 -17.87
N LEU A 189 22.41 26.78 -18.19
CA LEU A 189 23.82 26.78 -17.77
C LEU A 189 24.65 27.76 -18.59
N LEU A 190 25.51 28.51 -17.92
CA LEU A 190 26.44 29.44 -18.56
C LEU A 190 27.80 28.80 -18.78
N LEU A 191 28.22 28.72 -20.04
CA LEU A 191 29.58 28.38 -20.46
C LEU A 191 30.19 29.62 -21.10
N ASN A 192 31.26 30.16 -20.50
CA ASN A 192 31.90 31.42 -20.93
C ASN A 192 30.92 32.61 -21.02
N GLY A 193 29.97 32.69 -20.07
CA GLY A 193 28.97 33.78 -20.00
C GLY A 193 27.81 33.65 -20.98
N GLN A 194 27.73 32.58 -21.76
CA GLN A 194 26.65 32.30 -22.72
C GLN A 194 25.90 31.03 -22.34
N PHE A 195 24.61 30.96 -22.66
CA PHE A 195 23.84 29.72 -22.47
C PHE A 195 24.42 28.59 -23.32
N ALA A 196 24.69 27.45 -22.70
CA ALA A 196 25.27 26.28 -23.36
C ALA A 196 24.19 25.36 -23.95
N SER A 197 24.38 24.89 -25.18
CA SER A 197 23.57 23.79 -25.73
C SER A 197 23.96 22.45 -25.11
N GLN A 198 23.11 21.43 -25.21
CA GLN A 198 23.43 20.08 -24.73
C GLN A 198 24.67 19.51 -25.45
N ALA A 199 24.85 19.84 -26.74
CA ALA A 199 26.04 19.47 -27.50
C ALA A 199 27.32 20.15 -26.97
N ALA A 200 27.22 21.43 -26.57
CA ALA A 200 28.35 22.15 -25.97
C ALA A 200 28.69 21.59 -24.58
N LEU A 201 27.69 21.28 -23.75
CA LEU A 201 27.86 20.65 -22.43
C LEU A 201 28.47 19.24 -22.55
N ALA A 202 28.03 18.45 -23.53
CA ALA A 202 28.61 17.14 -23.81
C ALA A 202 30.09 17.25 -24.23
N LYS A 203 30.44 18.24 -25.08
CA LYS A 203 31.84 18.51 -25.45
C LYS A 203 32.67 18.96 -24.25
N PHE A 204 32.14 19.86 -23.42
CA PHE A 204 32.80 20.31 -22.19
C PHE A 204 33.09 19.13 -21.25
N LYS A 205 32.10 18.24 -21.06
CA LYS A 205 32.26 17.01 -20.27
C LYS A 205 33.27 16.03 -20.88
N ALA A 206 33.23 15.83 -22.20
CA ALA A 206 34.18 14.97 -22.90
C ALA A 206 35.62 15.49 -22.83
N ALA A 207 35.81 16.80 -22.69
CA ALA A 207 37.10 17.43 -22.44
C ALA A 207 37.56 17.36 -20.96
N GLY A 208 36.83 16.64 -20.10
CA GLY A 208 37.12 16.52 -18.67
C GLY A 208 36.52 17.65 -17.80
N GLY A 209 35.71 18.53 -18.39
CA GLY A 209 35.01 19.59 -17.67
C GLY A 209 33.91 19.04 -16.75
N ASP A 210 33.79 19.60 -15.54
CA ASP A 210 32.73 19.24 -14.62
C ASP A 210 31.50 20.15 -14.82
N VAL A 211 30.42 19.61 -15.37
CA VAL A 211 29.17 20.36 -15.66
C VAL A 211 28.56 20.95 -14.39
N SER A 212 28.79 20.37 -13.22
CA SER A 212 28.33 20.91 -11.94
C SER A 212 29.08 22.18 -11.48
N SER A 213 30.16 22.56 -12.17
CA SER A 213 30.90 23.81 -11.90
C SER A 213 30.29 25.04 -12.59
N LEU A 214 29.38 24.84 -13.54
CA LEU A 214 28.74 25.92 -14.29
C LEU A 214 27.57 26.51 -13.47
N ASN A 215 27.54 27.82 -13.29
CA ASN A 215 26.39 28.47 -12.63
C ASN A 215 25.26 28.75 -13.63
N PRO A 216 23.98 28.68 -13.20
CA PRO A 216 22.93 29.42 -13.88
C PRO A 216 23.10 30.93 -13.64
N PRO A 217 22.49 31.82 -14.44
CA PRO A 217 22.38 33.24 -14.08
C PRO A 217 21.53 33.40 -12.81
N SER A 218 21.62 34.56 -12.14
CA SER A 218 20.62 34.88 -11.11
C SER A 218 19.23 34.95 -11.75
N SER A 219 18.21 34.56 -11.01
CA SER A 219 16.85 34.37 -11.53
C SER A 219 15.80 34.64 -10.44
N PRO A 220 14.51 34.65 -10.79
CA PRO A 220 13.39 34.64 -9.84
C PRO A 220 13.43 33.56 -8.74
N ILE A 221 14.17 32.47 -8.95
CA ILE A 221 14.22 31.32 -8.04
C ILE A 221 15.47 31.37 -7.15
N TRP A 222 16.56 31.98 -7.63
CA TRP A 222 17.86 31.88 -6.98
C TRP A 222 18.79 33.04 -7.38
N THR A 223 19.66 33.45 -6.47
CA THR A 223 20.63 34.54 -6.69
C THR A 223 22.05 34.05 -6.42
N ASP A 224 23.01 34.48 -7.25
CA ASP A 224 24.42 34.19 -7.03
C ASP A 224 25.01 35.12 -5.97
N ASN A 225 24.67 34.85 -4.71
CA ASN A 225 25.11 35.62 -3.56
C ASN A 225 26.49 35.17 -3.06
N ASP A 226 27.15 36.05 -2.28
CA ASP A 226 28.33 35.71 -1.49
C ASP A 226 27.90 34.95 -0.23
N ILE A 227 28.25 33.65 -0.17
CA ILE A 227 27.87 32.73 0.90
C ILE A 227 28.65 33.08 2.17
N GLU A 228 29.93 33.41 2.02
CA GLU A 228 30.89 33.63 3.10
C GLU A 228 30.67 34.96 3.82
N ALA A 229 30.02 35.91 3.16
CA ALA A 229 29.63 37.22 3.70
C ALA A 229 28.26 37.21 4.41
N TYR A 230 27.50 36.12 4.34
CA TYR A 230 26.19 36.04 4.97
C TYR A 230 26.29 36.07 6.50
N ASP A 231 25.62 37.03 7.13
CA ASP A 231 25.54 37.16 8.59
C ASP A 231 24.09 36.95 9.09
N PRO A 232 23.81 35.87 9.84
CA PRO A 232 22.49 35.64 10.45
C PRO A 232 22.06 36.74 11.44
N TYR A 233 22.99 37.50 12.03
CA TYR A 233 22.68 38.53 13.02
C TYR A 233 22.31 39.89 12.41
N ALA A 234 22.67 40.15 11.14
CA ALA A 234 22.51 41.47 10.53
C ALA A 234 21.05 41.91 10.37
N GLU A 235 20.11 40.95 10.24
CA GLU A 235 18.67 41.20 10.01
C GLU A 235 18.36 42.20 8.86
N VAL A 236 19.26 42.26 7.87
CA VAL A 236 19.07 43.04 6.65
C VAL A 236 18.58 42.12 5.53
N TYR A 237 17.47 42.50 4.90
CA TYR A 237 16.87 41.74 3.81
C TYR A 237 16.58 42.71 2.66
N TRP A 238 17.00 42.39 1.44
CA TRP A 238 16.89 43.31 0.29
C TRP A 238 17.39 44.74 0.59
N ASN A 239 18.48 44.85 1.36
CA ASN A 239 19.07 46.12 1.82
C ASN A 239 18.14 46.97 2.72
N LYS A 240 17.13 46.35 3.34
CA LYS A 240 16.17 47.00 4.25
C LYS A 240 16.13 46.30 5.61
N LYS A 241 15.85 47.08 6.66
CA LYS A 241 15.57 46.58 8.02
C LYS A 241 14.06 46.43 8.18
N PHE A 242 13.63 45.22 8.53
CA PHE A 242 12.22 44.89 8.65
C PHE A 242 11.71 44.84 10.10
N PHE A 243 12.63 44.64 11.03
CA PHE A 243 12.32 44.36 12.42
C PHE A 243 12.87 45.44 13.35
N PRO A 244 12.27 45.60 14.55
CA PRO A 244 12.86 46.41 15.60
C PRO A 244 14.28 45.95 15.93
N PRO A 245 15.17 46.85 16.40
CA PRO A 245 16.52 46.50 16.84
C PRO A 245 16.52 45.34 17.85
N ARG A 246 17.50 44.45 17.76
CA ARG A 246 17.59 43.25 18.61
C ARG A 246 17.93 43.58 20.07
N GLU A 247 18.50 44.77 20.28
CA GLU A 247 18.83 45.34 21.58
C GLU A 247 17.58 45.76 22.37
N ASN A 248 16.44 45.92 21.70
CA ASN A 248 15.17 46.12 22.39
C ASN A 248 14.68 44.78 22.94
N GLU A 249 14.75 44.61 24.26
CA GLU A 249 14.36 43.38 24.95
C GLU A 249 12.84 43.12 24.86
N PHE A 250 12.03 44.17 24.83
CA PHE A 250 10.56 44.12 24.78
C PHE A 250 10.02 45.02 23.67
N PRO A 251 10.28 44.69 22.40
CA PRO A 251 9.75 45.49 21.30
C PRO A 251 8.22 45.48 21.34
N LEU A 252 7.62 46.67 21.18
CA LEU A 252 6.18 46.87 21.23
C LEU A 252 5.55 46.60 19.86
N PHE A 253 4.53 45.74 19.85
CA PHE A 253 3.67 45.45 18.72
C PHE A 253 2.22 45.74 19.08
N HIS A 254 1.43 46.11 18.08
CA HIS A 254 -0.01 46.35 18.22
C HIS A 254 -0.78 45.23 17.53
N TYR A 255 -1.69 44.60 18.27
CA TYR A 255 -2.53 43.51 17.80
C TYR A 255 -3.58 44.01 16.80
N GLU A 256 -3.77 43.27 15.71
CA GLU A 256 -4.87 43.51 14.77
C GLU A 256 -5.86 42.37 14.77
N ARG A 257 -5.37 41.13 14.61
CA ARG A 257 -6.20 39.92 14.59
C ARG A 257 -5.38 38.64 14.72
N MET A 258 -6.08 37.56 15.07
CA MET A 258 -5.55 36.21 14.99
C MET A 258 -5.41 35.76 13.53
N GLY A 259 -4.32 35.07 13.20
CA GLY A 259 -4.15 34.42 11.91
C GLY A 259 -4.60 32.96 11.95
N ASN A 260 -5.12 32.44 10.84
CA ASN A 260 -5.59 31.04 10.76
C ASN A 260 -4.44 30.03 10.60
N GLY A 261 -4.62 28.79 11.06
CA GLY A 261 -3.62 27.72 10.96
C GLY A 261 -2.78 27.64 12.23
N THR A 262 -1.47 27.66 12.11
CA THR A 262 -0.56 27.71 13.26
C THR A 262 -0.64 29.03 14.01
N ILE A 263 -0.19 29.03 15.28
CA ILE A 263 -0.38 30.16 16.18
C ILE A 263 0.39 31.37 15.67
N LYS A 264 -0.36 32.33 15.12
CA LYS A 264 0.21 33.56 14.58
C LYS A 264 -0.70 34.77 14.76
N PHE A 265 -0.09 35.91 15.02
CA PHE A 265 -0.76 37.18 15.23
C PHE A 265 -0.44 38.10 14.06
N LYS A 266 -1.48 38.72 13.48
CA LYS A 266 -1.30 39.84 12.56
C LYS A 266 -1.18 41.10 13.39
N THR A 267 -0.05 41.76 13.25
CA THR A 267 0.34 42.91 14.05
C THR A 267 1.04 43.94 13.21
N HIS A 268 1.33 45.08 13.82
CA HIS A 268 2.26 46.05 13.28
C HIS A 268 3.12 46.65 14.39
N TRP A 269 4.22 47.26 13.97
CA TRP A 269 5.01 48.15 14.82
C TRP A 269 5.24 49.48 14.10
N PHE A 270 5.64 50.50 14.85
CA PHE A 270 5.96 51.81 14.31
C PHE A 270 7.47 51.98 14.25
N ASP A 271 8.00 52.07 13.03
CA ASP A 271 9.41 52.34 12.82
C ASP A 271 9.68 53.84 12.97
N GLU A 272 10.32 54.22 14.07
CA GLU A 272 10.68 55.61 14.35
C GLU A 272 11.75 56.16 13.41
N SER A 273 12.53 55.28 12.75
CA SER A 273 13.58 55.66 11.82
C SER A 273 13.06 55.95 10.40
N GLU A 274 11.87 55.45 10.06
CA GLU A 274 11.23 55.69 8.77
C GLU A 274 9.95 56.51 8.95
N LEU A 275 9.87 57.69 8.35
CA LEU A 275 8.66 58.50 8.37
C LEU A 275 7.80 58.26 7.12
N ASN A 276 6.49 58.18 7.31
CA ASN A 276 5.54 58.11 6.20
C ASN A 276 5.37 59.48 5.52
N LYS A 277 4.59 59.54 4.43
CA LYS A 277 4.29 60.78 3.67
C LYS A 277 3.66 61.91 4.52
N LYS A 278 3.19 61.61 5.74
CA LYS A 278 2.60 62.56 6.70
C LYS A 278 3.57 62.92 7.84
N GLY A 279 4.84 62.51 7.78
CA GLY A 279 5.85 62.80 8.81
C GLY A 279 5.68 62.01 10.12
N LYS A 280 4.83 60.97 10.16
CA LYS A 280 4.67 60.10 11.33
C LYS A 280 5.49 58.81 11.17
N PRO A 281 5.88 58.13 12.27
CA PRO A 281 6.49 56.81 12.21
C PRO A 281 5.74 55.87 11.27
N LYS A 282 6.49 55.17 10.43
CA LYS A 282 5.93 54.30 9.41
C LYS A 282 5.43 53.01 10.05
N LYS A 283 4.17 52.68 9.81
CA LYS A 283 3.56 51.41 10.21
C LYS A 283 4.17 50.29 9.36
N LYS A 284 4.78 49.30 10.01
CA LYS A 284 5.31 48.09 9.38
C LYS A 284 4.52 46.87 9.85
N ASP A 285 3.88 46.18 8.91
CA ASP A 285 3.09 44.99 9.19
C ASP A 285 4.02 43.79 9.48
N VAL A 286 3.79 43.13 10.61
CA VAL A 286 4.58 41.99 11.06
C VAL A 286 3.64 40.86 11.50
N THR A 287 3.94 39.65 11.03
CA THR A 287 3.30 38.43 11.55
C THR A 287 4.18 37.86 12.64
N LEU A 288 3.62 37.74 13.83
CA LEU A 288 4.28 37.12 14.98
C LEU A 288 3.87 35.66 15.02
N ARG A 289 4.83 34.73 15.07
CA ARG A 289 4.60 33.28 15.18
C ARG A 289 5.12 32.76 16.51
N VAL A 290 4.35 31.88 17.15
CA VAL A 290 4.74 31.18 18.38
C VAL A 290 4.43 29.69 18.25
N GLY A 291 4.87 28.89 19.23
CA GLY A 291 4.69 27.44 19.19
C GLY A 291 5.67 26.76 18.23
N PHE A 292 5.38 25.50 17.86
CA PHE A 292 6.33 24.57 17.27
C PHE A 292 7.01 25.08 15.97
N GLU A 293 6.30 25.91 15.20
CA GLU A 293 6.79 26.42 13.92
C GLU A 293 7.80 27.55 14.01
N ALA A 294 7.84 28.26 15.14
CA ALA A 294 8.60 29.51 15.26
C ALA A 294 10.10 29.27 14.96
N TYR A 295 10.68 28.29 15.65
CA TYR A 295 12.12 28.03 15.63
C TYR A 295 12.60 27.46 14.29
N ASN A 296 11.87 26.46 13.76
CA ASN A 296 12.23 25.79 12.50
C ASN A 296 12.29 26.77 11.33
N ALA A 297 11.27 27.63 11.20
CA ALA A 297 11.18 28.57 10.10
C ALA A 297 12.41 29.51 10.06
N SER A 298 12.89 29.97 11.22
CA SER A 298 14.08 30.81 11.32
C SER A 298 15.32 30.11 10.73
N VAL A 299 15.62 28.89 11.21
CA VAL A 299 16.78 28.11 10.74
C VAL A 299 16.71 27.88 9.23
N VAL A 300 15.55 27.40 8.75
CA VAL A 300 15.39 27.06 7.34
C VAL A 300 15.53 28.31 6.46
N ASN A 301 14.88 29.42 6.83
CA ASN A 301 14.95 30.66 6.04
C ASN A 301 16.36 31.28 6.02
N HIS A 302 17.14 31.15 7.10
CA HIS A 302 18.55 31.53 7.08
C HIS A 302 19.35 30.64 6.12
N LEU A 303 19.14 29.32 6.18
CA LEU A 303 19.81 28.35 5.30
C LEU A 303 19.44 28.49 3.82
N ALA A 304 18.21 28.89 3.48
CA ALA A 304 17.82 29.18 2.10
C ALA A 304 18.55 30.44 1.59
N ARG A 305 18.56 31.51 2.39
CA ARG A 305 19.17 32.79 2.00
C ARG A 305 20.67 32.70 1.84
N ILE A 306 21.37 32.00 2.73
CA ILE A 306 22.82 31.84 2.65
C ILE A 306 23.25 31.15 1.34
N ILE A 307 22.46 30.20 0.83
CA ILE A 307 22.76 29.51 -0.45
C ILE A 307 22.15 30.18 -1.68
N GLY A 308 21.39 31.27 -1.51
CA GLY A 308 20.88 32.12 -2.59
C GLY A 308 19.40 31.97 -2.93
N TYR A 309 18.64 31.09 -2.24
CA TYR A 309 17.19 30.97 -2.43
C TYR A 309 16.43 32.08 -1.70
N PRO A 310 15.36 32.64 -2.30
CA PRO A 310 14.44 33.51 -1.61
C PRO A 310 13.75 32.79 -0.44
N ALA A 311 13.75 33.45 0.72
CA ALA A 311 13.03 32.99 1.90
C ALA A 311 12.38 34.17 2.60
N ASN A 312 11.35 33.91 3.39
CA ASN A 312 10.68 34.97 4.14
C ASN A 312 11.66 35.65 5.09
N PRO A 313 11.63 36.99 5.19
CA PRO A 313 12.33 37.68 6.25
C PRO A 313 11.80 37.21 7.59
N THR A 314 12.65 36.51 8.36
CA THR A 314 12.31 36.04 9.70
C THR A 314 13.44 36.31 10.68
N THR A 315 13.09 36.70 11.91
CA THR A 315 14.00 36.75 13.05
C THR A 315 13.30 36.30 14.32
N PHE A 316 14.07 35.95 15.36
CA PHE A 316 13.55 35.50 16.65
C PHE A 316 13.73 36.60 17.73
N ARG A 317 12.75 36.69 18.62
CA ARG A 317 12.83 37.47 19.87
C ARG A 317 12.33 36.60 21.02
N ARG A 318 13.05 36.65 22.14
CA ARG A 318 12.70 35.89 23.35
C ARG A 318 11.42 36.43 23.99
N HIS A 319 11.30 37.75 24.04
CA HIS A 319 10.13 38.44 24.57
C HIS A 319 9.71 39.54 23.61
N ILE A 320 8.41 39.77 23.49
CA ILE A 320 7.83 40.95 22.85
C ILE A 320 6.63 41.43 23.67
N LYS A 321 6.37 42.73 23.65
CA LYS A 321 5.15 43.30 24.25
C LYS A 321 4.10 43.46 23.16
N LEU A 322 2.94 42.84 23.34
CA LEU A 322 1.80 42.94 22.43
C LEU A 322 0.67 43.73 23.10
N ASP A 323 0.44 44.94 22.61
CA ASP A 323 -0.72 45.77 22.95
C ASP A 323 -1.97 45.20 22.25
N LEU A 324 -3.01 44.87 23.03
CA LEU A 324 -4.23 44.24 22.53
C LEU A 324 -5.25 45.25 21.96
N GLY A 325 -5.02 46.56 22.15
CA GLY A 325 -5.90 47.61 21.68
C GLY A 325 -7.29 47.53 22.32
N GLU A 326 -8.33 47.37 21.50
CA GLU A 326 -9.72 47.26 21.95
C GLU A 326 -10.10 45.83 22.41
N VAL A 327 -9.28 44.82 22.08
CA VAL A 327 -9.55 43.43 22.43
C VAL A 327 -9.11 43.20 23.87
N SER A 328 -10.02 42.72 24.72
CA SER A 328 -9.66 42.35 26.10
C SER A 328 -8.77 41.10 26.14
N PHE A 329 -8.03 40.90 27.23
CA PHE A 329 -7.24 39.69 27.43
C PHE A 329 -8.09 38.41 27.34
N GLU A 330 -9.28 38.44 27.92
CA GLU A 330 -10.22 37.31 27.94
C GLU A 330 -10.75 37.01 26.52
N GLU A 331 -11.04 38.03 25.71
CA GLU A 331 -11.38 37.86 24.30
C GLU A 331 -10.20 37.34 23.49
N PHE A 332 -8.98 37.83 23.74
CA PHE A 332 -7.77 37.36 23.06
C PHE A 332 -7.52 35.86 23.29
N VAL A 333 -7.61 35.41 24.55
CA VAL A 333 -7.49 33.99 24.91
C VAL A 333 -8.65 33.17 24.32
N THR A 334 -9.86 33.73 24.27
CA THR A 334 -11.01 33.08 23.64
C THR A 334 -10.80 32.92 22.14
N GLN A 335 -10.32 33.96 21.45
CA GLN A 335 -9.97 33.90 20.03
C GLN A 335 -8.87 32.87 19.77
N TRP A 336 -7.85 32.81 20.62
CA TRP A 336 -6.81 31.79 20.53
C TRP A 336 -7.40 30.39 20.58
N LYS A 337 -8.21 30.09 21.60
CA LYS A 337 -8.84 28.78 21.79
C LYS A 337 -9.76 28.42 20.62
N LEU A 338 -10.51 29.40 20.09
CA LEU A 338 -11.41 29.19 18.95
C LEU A 338 -10.65 28.91 17.64
N VAL A 339 -9.54 29.61 17.38
CA VAL A 339 -8.81 29.51 16.11
C VAL A 339 -7.82 28.34 16.11
N HIS A 340 -7.13 28.08 17.22
CA HIS A 340 -6.03 27.11 17.29
C HIS A 340 -6.32 25.86 18.12
N GLY A 341 -7.44 25.83 18.86
CA GLY A 341 -7.75 24.73 19.78
C GLY A 341 -6.74 24.61 20.92
N THR A 342 -6.64 23.42 21.51
CA THR A 342 -5.67 23.11 22.58
C THR A 342 -4.47 22.29 22.10
N GLU A 343 -4.55 21.72 20.88
CA GLU A 343 -3.53 20.81 20.33
C GLU A 343 -2.23 21.54 19.96
N MET A 344 -2.31 22.83 19.61
CA MET A 344 -1.13 23.64 19.23
C MET A 344 -0.45 24.32 20.43
N GLY A 345 -0.90 24.06 21.66
CA GLY A 345 -0.41 24.69 22.88
C GLY A 345 -1.41 25.67 23.49
N SER A 346 -1.36 25.79 24.83
CA SER A 346 -2.22 26.70 25.58
C SER A 346 -1.70 28.13 25.50
N ALA A 347 -2.57 29.14 25.49
CA ALA A 347 -2.14 30.54 25.58
C ALA A 347 -1.24 30.77 26.82
N ILE A 348 -1.49 30.07 27.93
CA ILE A 348 -0.72 30.24 29.18
C ILE A 348 0.76 29.85 29.04
N THR A 349 1.13 28.99 28.08
CA THR A 349 2.53 28.60 27.88
C THR A 349 3.32 29.63 27.07
N HIS A 350 2.62 30.53 26.36
CA HIS A 350 3.24 31.49 25.43
C HIS A 350 2.98 32.95 25.81
N VAL A 351 2.01 33.21 26.69
CA VAL A 351 1.48 34.53 26.97
C VAL A 351 1.56 34.80 28.46
N GLU A 352 2.12 35.94 28.83
CA GLU A 352 2.13 36.46 30.20
C GLU A 352 1.36 37.79 30.24
N ARG A 353 0.33 37.87 31.09
CA ARG A 353 -0.48 39.09 31.24
C ARG A 353 0.32 40.16 31.98
N ILE A 354 0.29 41.39 31.49
CA ILE A 354 0.87 42.54 32.19
C ILE A 354 -0.20 43.14 33.13
N PRO A 355 0.00 43.13 34.47
CA PRO A 355 -1.00 43.68 35.39
C PRO A 355 -1.21 45.18 35.15
N GLY A 356 -2.48 45.60 35.05
CA GLY A 356 -2.84 47.02 34.87
C GLY A 356 -2.77 47.55 33.44
N GLU A 357 -2.31 46.76 32.47
CA GLU A 357 -2.26 47.14 31.05
C GLU A 357 -3.13 46.20 30.20
N ASN A 358 -3.74 46.71 29.11
CA ASN A 358 -4.38 45.84 28.11
C ASN A 358 -3.35 45.29 27.11
N ALA A 359 -2.30 44.66 27.65
CA ALA A 359 -1.16 44.15 26.91
C ALA A 359 -0.66 42.84 27.51
N VAL A 360 0.06 42.07 26.69
CA VAL A 360 0.66 40.79 27.07
C VAL A 360 2.13 40.72 26.64
N ILE A 361 2.93 39.94 27.35
CA ILE A 361 4.25 39.53 26.90
C ILE A 361 4.10 38.18 26.19
N LEU A 362 4.52 38.13 24.93
CA LEU A 362 4.63 36.87 24.18
C LEU A 362 6.06 36.33 24.32
N LYS A 363 6.17 35.02 24.60
CA LYS A 363 7.43 34.31 24.77
C LYS A 363 7.82 33.53 23.53
N ASN A 364 9.10 33.56 23.19
CA ASN A 364 9.73 32.84 22.09
C ASN A 364 9.03 33.05 20.74
N VAL A 365 9.12 34.27 20.23
CA VAL A 365 8.38 34.72 19.07
C VAL A 365 9.28 34.84 17.85
N THR A 366 8.85 34.23 16.76
CA THR A 366 9.45 34.49 15.44
C THR A 366 8.66 35.57 14.72
N LEU A 367 9.34 36.63 14.34
CA LEU A 367 8.80 37.75 13.58
C LEU A 367 8.98 37.45 12.10
N GLU A 368 7.93 37.65 11.33
CA GLU A 368 7.92 37.51 9.89
C GLU A 368 7.37 38.78 9.25
N ALA A 369 8.16 39.42 8.40
CA ALA A 369 7.85 40.74 7.84
C ALA A 369 8.03 40.73 6.33
N TYR A 370 7.38 41.70 5.68
CA TYR A 370 7.33 41.82 4.23
C TYR A 370 7.58 43.28 3.82
N PRO A 371 8.08 43.54 2.60
CA PRO A 371 8.16 44.88 2.05
C PRO A 371 6.78 45.51 1.91
N ASP A 372 6.79 46.83 1.77
CA ASP A 372 5.58 47.60 1.62
C ASP A 372 4.78 47.10 0.41
N LYS A 373 3.45 47.17 0.54
CA LYS A 373 2.50 46.81 -0.51
C LYS A 373 2.79 47.53 -1.84
N GLU A 374 3.42 48.70 -1.85
CA GLU A 374 3.77 49.41 -3.09
C GLU A 374 4.93 48.75 -3.87
N GLU A 375 5.77 47.98 -3.18
CA GLU A 375 6.99 47.35 -3.71
C GLU A 375 6.91 45.81 -3.73
N TYR A 376 5.95 45.23 -3.01
CA TYR A 376 5.82 43.80 -2.85
C TYR A 376 4.35 43.36 -2.88
N ARG A 377 4.10 42.24 -3.58
CA ARG A 377 2.78 41.64 -3.74
C ARG A 377 2.87 40.16 -3.53
N ARG A 378 2.06 39.62 -2.62
CA ARG A 378 1.90 38.16 -2.53
C ARG A 378 1.05 37.69 -3.69
N MET A 379 1.44 36.58 -4.32
CA MET A 379 0.69 36.05 -5.46
C MET A 379 0.13 34.64 -5.22
N GLY A 380 0.43 34.06 -4.06
CA GLY A 380 -0.15 32.79 -3.61
C GLY A 380 0.65 31.56 -4.03
N PRO A 381 0.07 30.36 -3.82
CA PRO A 381 0.76 29.10 -4.11
C PRO A 381 1.03 28.92 -5.61
N PHE A 382 2.14 28.27 -5.97
CA PHE A 382 2.45 27.91 -7.36
C PHE A 382 2.79 26.44 -7.50
N ARG A 383 2.43 25.80 -8.62
CA ARG A 383 2.79 24.38 -8.81
C ARG A 383 4.23 24.21 -9.28
N MET A 384 4.96 23.43 -8.51
CA MET A 384 6.28 22.92 -8.84
C MET A 384 6.17 21.81 -9.89
N GLY A 385 6.74 22.00 -11.08
CA GLY A 385 7.03 20.88 -12.01
C GLY A 385 6.32 20.86 -13.36
N ASP A 386 5.35 21.72 -13.63
CA ASP A 386 4.55 21.71 -14.88
C ASP A 386 4.54 23.06 -15.63
N ASN A 387 5.60 23.84 -15.45
CA ASN A 387 5.70 25.23 -15.93
C ASN A 387 7.08 25.57 -16.49
N GLY A 388 7.83 24.58 -17.02
CA GLY A 388 9.18 24.79 -17.58
C GLY A 388 10.28 25.04 -16.55
N LEU A 389 9.95 25.25 -15.26
CA LEU A 389 10.98 25.42 -14.22
C LEU A 389 11.86 24.17 -14.07
N ARG A 390 11.36 22.99 -14.45
CA ARG A 390 12.14 21.74 -14.55
C ARG A 390 13.29 21.80 -15.53
N ASN A 391 13.37 22.80 -16.40
CA ASN A 391 14.51 22.99 -17.28
C ASN A 391 15.68 23.71 -16.59
N ARG A 392 15.44 24.31 -15.42
CA ARG A 392 16.40 25.17 -14.70
C ARG A 392 17.18 24.43 -13.63
N ARG A 393 18.48 24.68 -13.55
CA ARG A 393 19.36 24.06 -12.54
C ARG A 393 18.96 24.41 -11.12
N GLU A 394 18.73 25.68 -10.83
CA GLU A 394 18.41 26.16 -9.49
C GLU A 394 17.12 25.56 -8.94
N TYR A 395 16.16 25.26 -9.83
CA TYR A 395 14.97 24.52 -9.45
C TYR A 395 15.34 23.05 -9.21
N ARG A 396 15.88 22.34 -10.21
CA ARG A 396 16.25 20.90 -10.12
C ARG A 396 17.03 20.55 -8.85
N ALA A 397 18.02 21.38 -8.49
CA ALA A 397 18.90 21.12 -7.35
C ALA A 397 18.22 21.29 -5.98
N MET A 398 17.06 21.96 -5.92
CA MET A 398 16.34 22.28 -4.67
C MET A 398 15.95 21.02 -3.87
N VAL A 399 15.84 19.86 -4.53
CA VAL A 399 15.67 18.55 -3.87
C VAL A 399 16.75 18.27 -2.82
N LEU A 400 18.00 18.68 -3.05
CA LEU A 400 19.09 18.50 -2.09
C LEU A 400 18.91 19.39 -0.86
N TYR A 401 18.44 20.63 -1.04
CA TYR A 401 18.16 21.54 0.07
C TYR A 401 17.02 21.01 0.93
N ASN A 402 15.91 20.59 0.32
CA ASN A 402 14.78 20.03 1.06
C ASN A 402 15.17 18.76 1.82
N ALA A 403 16.03 17.93 1.21
CA ALA A 403 16.60 16.78 1.88
C ALA A 403 17.55 17.16 3.03
N LEU A 404 18.39 18.18 2.88
CA LEU A 404 19.31 18.65 3.93
C LEU A 404 18.54 19.06 5.20
N ILE A 405 17.41 19.76 5.04
CA ILE A 405 16.59 20.23 6.16
C ILE A 405 15.51 19.22 6.60
N SER A 406 15.40 18.06 5.96
CA SER A 406 14.33 17.06 6.20
C SER A 406 12.93 17.68 6.13
N LEU A 407 12.61 18.42 5.07
CA LEU A 407 11.30 19.07 4.93
C LEU A 407 10.19 18.02 4.69
N GLN A 408 9.34 17.76 5.68
CA GLN A 408 8.33 16.69 5.60
C GLN A 408 7.09 17.13 4.84
N ASP A 409 6.55 18.30 5.22
CA ASP A 409 5.29 18.81 4.71
C ASP A 409 5.59 19.82 3.61
N GLN A 410 5.98 19.31 2.46
CA GLN A 410 6.12 20.11 1.25
C GLN A 410 5.13 19.57 0.23
N PHE A 411 4.12 20.35 -0.08
CA PHE A 411 3.15 20.14 -1.14
C PHE A 411 3.33 21.21 -2.22
N GLU A 412 2.77 20.97 -3.42
CA GLU A 412 2.77 21.97 -4.49
C GLU A 412 2.19 23.31 -4.02
N TYR A 413 1.18 23.31 -3.15
CA TYR A 413 0.60 24.56 -2.62
C TYR A 413 1.45 25.24 -1.52
N GLN A 414 2.54 24.63 -1.06
CA GLN A 414 3.48 25.23 -0.11
C GLN A 414 4.66 25.89 -0.82
N ALA A 415 4.80 25.69 -2.13
CA ALA A 415 5.59 26.57 -2.95
C ALA A 415 4.79 27.86 -3.17
N ARG A 416 5.38 29.03 -2.95
CA ARG A 416 4.70 30.33 -3.12
C ARG A 416 5.44 31.18 -4.12
N VAL A 417 4.71 31.92 -4.92
CA VAL A 417 5.28 32.96 -5.78
C VAL A 417 4.78 34.31 -5.29
N ASP A 418 5.69 35.27 -5.19
CA ASP A 418 5.38 36.67 -4.89
C ASP A 418 6.00 37.54 -5.96
N ALA A 419 5.67 38.84 -5.99
CA ALA A 419 6.28 39.80 -6.89
C ALA A 419 6.95 40.92 -6.11
N VAL A 420 8.13 41.33 -6.56
CA VAL A 420 8.77 42.58 -6.15
C VAL A 420 8.78 43.56 -7.30
N LYS A 421 8.66 44.84 -6.99
CA LYS A 421 8.72 45.90 -7.98
C LYS A 421 10.18 46.33 -8.18
N ASP A 422 10.68 46.15 -9.39
CA ASP A 422 11.94 46.69 -9.85
C ASP A 422 11.67 47.98 -10.65
N GLU A 423 12.42 49.05 -10.37
CA GLU A 423 12.21 50.36 -11.01
C GLU A 423 12.39 50.31 -12.53
N ALA A 424 13.30 49.48 -13.03
CA ALA A 424 13.63 49.41 -14.45
C ALA A 424 12.79 48.37 -15.20
N ARG A 425 12.47 47.25 -14.56
CA ARG A 425 11.87 46.06 -15.20
C ARG A 425 10.38 45.90 -14.89
N GLY A 426 9.87 46.60 -13.89
CA GLY A 426 8.50 46.46 -13.38
C GLY A 426 8.40 45.33 -12.36
N TRP A 427 7.26 44.66 -12.30
CA TRP A 427 7.07 43.53 -11.38
C TRP A 427 7.92 42.32 -11.78
N LEU A 428 8.65 41.74 -10.83
CA LEU A 428 9.45 40.55 -11.01
C LEU A 428 8.92 39.45 -10.09
N PRO A 429 8.68 38.22 -10.59
CA PRO A 429 8.30 37.13 -9.72
C PRO A 429 9.49 36.71 -8.86
N ILE A 430 9.21 36.23 -7.66
CA ILE A 430 10.13 35.60 -6.73
C ILE A 430 9.48 34.30 -6.26
N PHE A 431 10.17 33.19 -6.45
CA PHE A 431 9.69 31.87 -6.05
C PHE A 431 10.27 31.51 -4.69
N PHE A 432 9.39 31.30 -3.71
CA PHE A 432 9.72 30.95 -2.35
C PHE A 432 9.43 29.49 -2.06
N LEU A 433 10.30 28.90 -1.24
CA LEU A 433 9.90 27.82 -0.36
C LEU A 433 9.16 28.45 0.81
N SER A 434 7.83 28.28 0.84
CA SER A 434 7.01 28.75 1.95
C SER A 434 6.60 27.57 2.83
N ASP A 435 6.10 27.88 4.02
CA ASP A 435 5.62 26.87 4.98
C ASP A 435 6.68 25.83 5.39
N THR A 436 7.93 26.29 5.51
CA THR A 436 9.10 25.47 5.83
C THR A 436 9.23 25.10 7.31
N SER A 437 8.23 25.44 8.12
CA SER A 437 8.17 25.16 9.55
C SER A 437 8.10 23.67 9.87
N SER A 438 7.69 22.84 8.90
CA SER A 438 7.62 21.37 8.99
C SER A 438 8.97 20.64 8.85
N ALA A 439 10.08 21.38 8.78
CA ALA A 439 11.43 20.84 8.66
C ALA A 439 12.03 20.37 9.99
N LEU A 440 13.29 19.92 9.93
CA LEU A 440 14.14 19.57 11.07
C LEU A 440 13.63 18.40 11.93
N GLY A 441 12.72 17.58 11.42
CA GLY A 441 12.23 16.37 12.09
C GLY A 441 12.70 15.08 11.41
N LEU A 442 11.92 14.01 11.59
CA LEU A 442 12.10 12.75 10.88
C LEU A 442 12.16 12.99 9.34
N PRO A 443 13.01 12.30 8.58
CA PRO A 443 12.97 12.38 7.13
C PRO A 443 11.77 11.64 6.51
N ALA A 444 10.74 11.25 7.30
CA ALA A 444 9.56 10.47 6.88
C ALA A 444 8.25 11.06 7.45
N MET A 445 7.16 10.98 6.67
CA MET A 445 5.87 11.65 6.89
C MET A 445 5.04 11.01 8.01
N LEU A 446 5.37 11.29 9.29
CA LEU A 446 4.59 10.80 10.45
C LEU A 446 4.26 11.86 11.51
N GLY A 447 4.24 13.15 11.12
CA GLY A 447 3.62 14.20 11.91
C GLY A 447 4.41 14.64 13.13
N ASN A 448 5.73 14.46 13.11
CA ASN A 448 6.61 14.91 14.17
C ASN A 448 7.60 15.95 13.63
N VAL A 449 7.17 17.21 13.73
CA VAL A 449 7.85 18.40 13.19
C VAL A 449 8.82 18.94 14.24
N GLY A 450 10.06 19.27 13.86
CA GLY A 450 11.05 19.87 14.76
C GLY A 450 11.55 18.99 15.90
N ALA A 451 11.33 17.68 15.84
CA ALA A 451 11.79 16.72 16.84
C ALA A 451 13.31 16.48 16.69
N VAL A 452 14.09 17.02 17.62
CA VAL A 452 15.57 17.03 17.52
C VAL A 452 16.13 15.62 17.42
N ASN A 453 15.53 14.67 18.13
CA ASN A 453 15.98 13.28 18.16
C ASN A 453 15.81 12.56 16.82
N GLU A 454 14.84 12.97 16.02
CA GLU A 454 14.49 12.33 14.76
C GLU A 454 15.25 12.91 13.56
N PHE A 455 15.77 14.13 13.71
CA PHE A 455 16.67 14.71 12.73
C PHE A 455 17.96 13.88 12.65
N THR A 456 18.19 13.25 11.50
CA THR A 456 19.30 12.31 11.32
C THR A 456 20.65 13.01 11.18
N TRP A 457 21.72 12.35 11.63
CA TRP A 457 23.12 12.83 11.51
C TRP A 457 23.63 12.85 10.07
N GLU A 458 23.00 12.09 9.20
CA GLU A 458 23.36 11.90 7.80
C GLU A 458 22.09 11.86 6.94
N PHE A 459 22.19 12.27 5.69
CA PHE A 459 21.07 12.24 4.74
C PHE A 459 21.49 11.86 3.32
N THR A 460 22.76 11.56 3.10
CA THR A 460 23.30 11.12 1.81
C THR A 460 24.07 9.82 1.98
N LYS A 461 24.14 9.02 0.92
CA LYS A 461 25.07 7.89 0.83
C LYS A 461 25.49 7.66 -0.60
N ARG A 462 26.80 7.60 -0.84
CA ARG A 462 27.36 7.11 -2.08
C ARG A 462 27.42 5.58 -2.09
N SER A 463 27.01 4.97 -3.19
CA SER A 463 27.13 3.52 -3.40
C SER A 463 27.10 3.22 -4.90
N HIS A 464 27.94 2.29 -5.39
CA HIS A 464 27.92 1.78 -6.77
C HIS A 464 27.85 2.85 -7.88
N GLY A 465 28.61 3.96 -7.76
CA GLY A 465 28.59 5.02 -8.77
C GLY A 465 27.33 5.90 -8.75
N GLN A 466 26.58 5.89 -7.64
CA GLN A 466 25.42 6.72 -7.42
C GLN A 466 25.51 7.42 -6.06
N VAL A 467 24.82 8.55 -5.92
CA VAL A 467 24.57 9.22 -4.63
C VAL A 467 23.07 9.20 -4.37
N ARG A 468 22.68 8.66 -3.22
CA ARG A 468 21.29 8.61 -2.77
C ARG A 468 21.02 9.65 -1.69
N LEU A 469 19.87 10.32 -1.76
CA LEU A 469 19.35 11.19 -0.70
C LEU A 469 18.30 10.43 0.13
N PHE A 470 18.49 10.39 1.45
CA PHE A 470 17.55 9.81 2.43
C PHE A 470 16.57 10.87 2.90
N TRP A 471 15.60 11.17 2.04
CA TRP A 471 14.55 12.13 2.34
C TRP A 471 13.25 11.71 1.66
N PHE A 472 12.24 11.41 2.47
CA PHE A 472 10.90 11.12 2.00
C PHE A 472 10.18 12.42 1.69
N SER A 473 9.89 12.67 0.41
CA SER A 473 9.08 13.80 0.02
C SER A 473 7.63 13.38 -0.21
N VAL A 474 6.67 14.12 0.31
CA VAL A 474 5.25 13.92 -0.06
C VAL A 474 5.00 14.38 -1.51
N PHE A 475 5.97 15.07 -2.12
CA PHE A 475 5.91 15.52 -3.50
C PHE A 475 5.81 14.41 -4.54
N ASN A 476 5.22 14.80 -5.67
CA ASN A 476 5.33 14.13 -6.95
C ASN A 476 6.80 14.00 -7.38
N SER A 477 7.30 12.77 -7.52
CA SER A 477 8.63 12.47 -8.07
C SER A 477 8.87 13.16 -9.42
N ARG A 478 7.80 13.49 -10.16
CA ARG A 478 7.86 14.25 -11.41
C ARG A 478 8.51 15.62 -11.28
N ALA A 479 8.35 16.33 -10.16
CA ALA A 479 8.93 17.66 -9.98
C ALA A 479 10.47 17.63 -10.07
N TRP A 480 11.08 16.52 -9.64
CA TRP A 480 12.54 16.35 -9.58
C TRP A 480 13.08 15.32 -10.59
N LYS A 481 12.23 14.76 -11.46
CA LYS A 481 12.59 13.65 -12.35
C LYS A 481 13.74 13.95 -13.31
N ASP A 482 13.92 15.22 -13.70
CA ASP A 482 14.98 15.63 -14.62
C ASP A 482 16.24 16.13 -13.87
N THR A 483 16.27 15.99 -12.55
CA THR A 483 17.42 16.38 -11.75
C THR A 483 18.58 15.43 -12.00
N THR A 484 19.71 15.98 -12.40
CA THR A 484 20.93 15.22 -12.69
C THR A 484 21.88 15.25 -11.49
N TYR A 485 22.87 14.36 -11.47
CA TYR A 485 23.94 14.40 -10.45
C TYR A 485 24.67 15.75 -10.45
N SER A 486 24.86 16.35 -11.62
CA SER A 486 25.52 17.64 -11.77
C SER A 486 24.71 18.78 -11.15
N ASP A 487 23.39 18.71 -11.18
CA ASP A 487 22.52 19.72 -10.58
C ASP A 487 22.62 19.68 -9.04
N VAL A 488 22.51 18.49 -8.43
CA VAL A 488 22.65 18.36 -6.97
C VAL A 488 24.08 18.61 -6.51
N LYS A 489 25.11 18.18 -7.25
CA LYS A 489 26.51 18.46 -6.91
C LYS A 489 26.83 19.96 -6.96
N TRP A 490 26.22 20.71 -7.89
CA TRP A 490 26.35 22.16 -7.96
C TRP A 490 25.87 22.83 -6.67
N LEU A 491 24.68 22.44 -6.18
CA LEU A 491 24.17 23.01 -4.93
C LEU A 491 24.97 22.51 -3.71
N ALA A 492 25.44 21.26 -3.73
CA ALA A 492 26.32 20.73 -2.69
C ALA A 492 27.61 21.56 -2.55
N ARG A 493 28.20 22.03 -3.66
CA ARG A 493 29.35 22.96 -3.62
C ARG A 493 29.03 24.28 -2.95
N ARG A 494 27.86 24.85 -3.23
CA ARG A 494 27.43 26.07 -2.54
C ARG A 494 27.28 25.83 -1.05
N MET A 495 26.63 24.74 -0.66
CA MET A 495 26.48 24.36 0.75
C MET A 495 27.82 24.07 1.45
N ALA A 496 28.81 23.52 0.74
CA ALA A 496 30.16 23.27 1.27
C ALA A 496 30.95 24.55 1.59
N ARG A 497 30.50 25.72 1.11
CA ARG A 497 31.09 27.04 1.43
C ARG A 497 30.53 27.65 2.71
N ILE A 498 29.46 27.10 3.28
CA ILE A 498 28.92 27.55 4.56
C ILE A 498 29.99 27.34 5.62
N LYS A 499 30.25 28.36 6.45
CA LYS A 499 31.24 28.29 7.53
C LYS A 499 30.63 27.70 8.80
N THR A 500 31.44 27.02 9.61
CA THR A 500 31.03 26.51 10.93
C THR A 500 30.39 27.60 11.80
N ALA A 501 30.99 28.80 11.82
CA ALA A 501 30.46 29.94 12.58
C ALA A 501 29.07 30.38 12.10
N GLN A 502 28.75 30.24 10.81
CA GLN A 502 27.42 30.56 10.27
C GLN A 502 26.38 29.53 10.73
N ILE A 503 26.73 28.24 10.76
CA ILE A 503 25.82 27.18 11.27
C ILE A 503 25.50 27.42 12.75
N ASP A 504 26.54 27.67 13.55
CA ASP A 504 26.39 27.94 14.98
C ASP A 504 25.57 29.22 15.22
N ALA A 505 25.83 30.28 14.45
CA ALA A 505 25.06 31.53 14.50
C ALA A 505 23.59 31.32 14.16
N ILE A 506 23.26 30.60 13.07
CA ILE A 506 21.87 30.32 12.67
C ILE A 506 21.12 29.59 13.78
N MET A 507 21.75 28.61 14.43
CA MET A 507 21.14 27.89 15.54
C MET A 507 20.97 28.79 16.76
N ALA A 508 21.96 29.61 17.08
CA ALA A 508 21.88 30.57 18.18
C ALA A 508 20.80 31.66 17.97
N THR A 509 20.50 32.03 16.73
CA THR A 509 19.44 33.02 16.40
C THR A 509 18.07 32.39 16.15
N SER A 510 17.93 31.07 16.22
CA SER A 510 16.66 30.37 15.98
C SER A 510 15.69 30.40 17.18
N GLY A 511 16.23 30.62 18.37
CA GLY A 511 15.51 30.56 19.64
C GLY A 511 15.48 29.18 20.32
N PHE A 512 15.99 28.11 19.68
CA PHE A 512 16.02 26.80 20.30
C PHE A 512 16.73 26.84 21.67
N PRO A 513 16.27 26.04 22.67
CA PRO A 513 17.03 25.85 23.90
C PRO A 513 18.48 25.47 23.61
N GLU A 514 19.43 26.02 24.35
CA GLU A 514 20.86 25.88 24.04
C GLU A 514 21.32 24.42 23.79
N PRO A 515 20.93 23.41 24.61
CA PRO A 515 21.31 22.02 24.35
C PRO A 515 20.75 21.50 23.01
N ALA A 516 19.52 21.87 22.67
CA ALA A 516 18.86 21.50 21.42
C ALA A 516 19.50 22.21 20.22
N ALA A 517 19.75 23.52 20.33
CA ALA A 517 20.44 24.32 19.32
C ALA A 517 21.82 23.75 19.02
N LYS A 518 22.58 23.39 20.08
CA LYS A 518 23.90 22.81 19.93
C LYS A 518 23.86 21.42 19.28
N LEU A 519 22.94 20.55 19.70
CA LEU A 519 22.77 19.23 19.10
C LEU A 519 22.36 19.33 17.61
N TYR A 520 21.45 20.23 17.26
CA TYR A 520 21.11 20.49 15.87
C TYR A 520 22.30 20.99 15.06
N ALA A 521 23.09 21.93 15.60
CA ALA A 521 24.28 22.44 14.93
C ALA A 521 25.26 21.31 14.58
N GLU A 522 25.55 20.42 15.53
CA GLU A 522 26.46 19.29 15.30
C GLU A 522 25.88 18.26 14.31
N LYS A 523 24.56 17.99 14.36
CA LYS A 523 23.87 17.16 13.36
C LYS A 523 23.94 17.78 11.96
N PHE A 524 23.76 19.09 11.82
CA PHE A 524 23.88 19.79 10.54
C PHE A 524 25.30 19.75 9.99
N LYS A 525 26.32 20.01 10.83
CA LYS A 525 27.72 19.87 10.45
C LYS A 525 28.03 18.45 9.95
N SER A 526 27.53 17.44 10.65
CA SER A 526 27.65 16.04 10.24
C SER A 526 26.97 15.75 8.89
N ARG A 527 25.74 16.25 8.68
CA ARG A 527 25.01 16.11 7.41
C ARG A 527 25.80 16.75 6.25
N LEU A 528 26.31 17.96 6.44
CA LEU A 528 27.12 18.66 5.44
C LEU A 528 28.43 17.92 5.16
N ASN A 529 29.12 17.42 6.19
CA ASN A 529 30.32 16.60 6.02
C ASN A 529 30.04 15.33 5.21
N LYS A 530 28.96 14.62 5.54
CA LYS A 530 28.58 13.41 4.81
C LYS A 530 28.26 13.70 3.35
N MET A 531 27.52 14.77 3.09
CA MET A 531 27.24 15.26 1.74
C MET A 531 28.55 15.60 1.00
N MET A 532 29.47 16.35 1.62
CA MET A 532 30.76 16.68 1.02
C MET A 532 31.53 15.42 0.63
N ILE A 533 31.60 14.42 1.51
CA ILE A 533 32.26 13.13 1.23
C ILE A 533 31.56 12.38 0.09
N ASP A 534 30.23 12.24 0.13
CA ASP A 534 29.50 11.48 -0.90
C ASP A 534 29.58 12.12 -2.30
N PHE A 535 29.68 13.45 -2.35
CA PHE A 535 29.87 14.21 -3.60
C PHE A 535 31.35 14.44 -3.95
N ASN A 536 32.31 13.89 -3.19
CA ASN A 536 33.76 14.09 -3.34
C ASN A 536 34.21 15.58 -3.29
N LEU A 537 33.52 16.41 -2.53
CA LEU A 537 33.88 17.83 -2.38
C LEU A 537 35.06 18.00 -1.42
N ASP A 538 35.25 17.10 -0.47
CA ASP A 538 36.46 17.04 0.35
C ASP A 538 37.73 16.91 -0.50
N GLN A 539 37.65 16.17 -1.60
CA GLN A 539 38.73 16.02 -2.58
C GLN A 539 38.93 17.25 -3.47
N GLU A 540 37.95 18.16 -3.52
CA GLU A 540 38.02 19.44 -4.22
C GLU A 540 38.58 20.57 -3.35
N GLY A 541 38.98 20.27 -2.10
CA GLY A 541 39.59 21.23 -1.17
C GLY A 541 38.61 21.90 -0.22
N TYR A 542 37.33 21.50 -0.19
CA TYR A 542 36.39 21.96 0.81
C TYR A 542 36.71 21.34 2.18
N SER A 543 36.83 22.17 3.21
CA SER A 543 37.16 21.72 4.56
C SER A 543 35.93 21.17 5.29
N LEU A 544 36.07 19.96 5.84
CA LEU A 544 35.02 19.39 6.70
C LEU A 544 34.86 20.20 7.98
N HIS A 545 33.62 20.32 8.45
CA HIS A 545 33.30 20.96 9.72
C HIS A 545 33.79 20.11 10.90
N PRO A 546 34.36 20.71 11.96
CA PRO A 546 34.58 20.00 13.20
C PRO A 546 33.22 19.64 13.82
N VAL A 547 33.02 18.35 14.11
CA VAL A 547 31.81 17.82 14.75
C VAL A 547 32.18 17.31 16.14
N LEU A 548 31.50 17.79 17.18
CA LEU A 548 31.68 17.26 18.52
C LEU A 548 31.14 15.83 18.61
N SER A 549 31.87 14.95 19.32
CA SER A 549 31.39 13.59 19.56
C SER A 549 30.14 13.60 20.43
N LYS A 550 29.33 12.53 20.33
CA LYS A 550 28.10 12.39 21.10
C LYS A 550 28.40 12.37 22.62
N GLU A 551 29.51 11.75 22.99
CA GLU A 551 30.02 11.67 24.36
C GLU A 551 30.44 13.07 24.85
N THR A 552 31.09 13.85 23.99
CA THR A 552 31.47 15.24 24.31
C THR A 552 30.24 16.11 24.54
N LEU A 553 29.22 15.98 23.69
CA LEU A 553 27.94 16.68 23.86
C LEU A 553 27.21 16.25 25.13
N ALA A 554 27.19 14.94 25.42
CA ALA A 554 26.63 14.40 26.66
C ALA A 554 27.40 14.88 27.90
N ALA A 555 28.72 14.97 27.85
CA ALA A 555 29.52 15.50 28.94
C ALA A 555 29.31 17.01 29.15
N THR A 556 29.08 17.76 28.08
CA THR A 556 28.79 19.21 28.13
C THR A 556 27.38 19.50 28.65
N TYR A 557 26.40 18.66 28.28
CA TYR A 557 24.99 18.79 28.66
C TYR A 557 24.45 17.50 29.28
N PRO A 558 24.97 17.04 30.43
CA PRO A 558 24.69 15.70 30.96
C PRO A 558 23.23 15.49 31.37
N GLU A 559 22.53 16.55 31.75
CA GLU A 559 21.10 16.48 32.11
C GLU A 559 20.19 16.44 30.89
N TYR A 560 20.66 16.96 29.75
CA TYR A 560 19.82 17.22 28.58
C TYR A 560 20.14 16.34 27.37
N ILE A 561 21.36 15.80 27.27
CA ILE A 561 21.83 14.97 26.15
C ILE A 561 22.37 13.63 26.68
N SER A 562 21.99 12.54 26.02
CA SER A 562 22.47 11.19 26.28
C SER A 562 23.76 10.88 25.52
N GLU A 563 24.53 9.90 26.00
CA GLU A 563 25.76 9.42 25.36
C GLU A 563 25.54 8.97 23.91
N ASN A 564 24.31 8.58 23.56
CA ASN A 564 23.92 8.20 22.19
C ASN A 564 23.63 9.39 21.26
N GLY A 565 23.69 10.63 21.76
CA GLY A 565 23.43 11.85 20.98
C GLY A 565 21.94 12.15 20.80
N PHE A 566 21.12 11.83 21.81
CA PHE A 566 19.70 12.16 21.87
C PHE A 566 19.40 13.07 23.06
N LEU A 567 18.48 14.02 22.88
CA LEU A 567 17.89 14.79 23.96
C LEU A 567 17.16 13.86 24.96
N LYS A 568 17.35 14.14 26.25
CA LYS A 568 16.68 13.51 27.40
C LYS A 568 15.39 14.25 27.77
N GLU A 569 14.55 13.63 28.60
CA GLU A 569 13.33 14.29 29.12
C GLU A 569 13.61 15.63 29.80
N GLY A 570 14.73 15.76 30.54
CA GLY A 570 15.12 17.03 31.15
C GLY A 570 15.30 18.18 30.16
N ALA A 571 15.56 17.91 28.88
CA ALA A 571 15.66 18.95 27.85
C ALA A 571 14.31 19.64 27.60
N GLN A 572 13.20 18.91 27.81
CA GLN A 572 11.85 19.45 27.71
C GLN A 572 11.58 20.48 28.80
N GLU A 573 12.21 20.32 29.97
CA GLU A 573 12.10 21.18 31.15
C GLU A 573 13.12 22.33 31.16
N TYR A 574 13.92 22.48 30.09
CA TYR A 574 14.88 23.56 29.99
C TYR A 574 14.18 24.91 30.19
N PRO A 575 14.75 25.85 30.98
CA PRO A 575 14.11 27.11 31.31
C PRO A 575 13.59 27.84 30.07
N GLU A 576 12.33 28.26 30.14
CA GLU A 576 11.64 28.98 29.07
C GLU A 576 11.48 28.22 27.75
N ASN A 577 11.73 26.90 27.74
CA ASN A 577 11.32 26.07 26.62
C ASN A 577 9.80 26.00 26.56
N THR A 578 9.23 26.51 25.48
CA THR A 578 7.77 26.48 25.25
C THR A 578 7.36 25.35 24.30
N LEU A 579 8.29 24.47 23.91
CA LEU A 579 8.08 23.47 22.85
C LEU A 579 8.30 22.02 23.26
N PRO A 580 7.56 21.08 22.64
CA PRO A 580 7.86 19.66 22.66
C PRO A 580 9.08 19.32 21.78
N ILE A 581 10.30 19.71 22.17
CA ILE A 581 11.54 19.51 21.38
C ILE A 581 11.95 18.04 21.22
N LEU A 582 11.42 17.16 22.07
CA LEU A 582 11.54 15.70 21.94
C LEU A 582 10.62 15.13 20.85
N GLY A 583 9.77 15.98 20.27
CA GLY A 583 8.69 15.60 19.38
C GLY A 583 7.43 15.16 20.13
N ASN A 584 6.38 14.91 19.36
CA ASN A 584 5.20 14.21 19.83
C ASN A 584 5.62 12.84 20.38
N ARG A 585 5.14 12.47 21.57
CA ARG A 585 5.20 11.08 22.02
C ARG A 585 4.46 10.28 20.96
N PHE A 586 5.20 9.53 20.13
CA PHE A 586 4.56 8.65 19.16
C PHE A 586 3.52 7.82 19.90
N THR A 587 2.30 7.80 19.36
CA THR A 587 1.42 6.69 19.72
C THR A 587 2.15 5.40 19.34
N PRO A 588 2.00 4.31 20.10
CA PRO A 588 2.57 3.02 19.72
C PRO A 588 2.26 2.64 18.26
N LEU A 589 1.10 3.05 17.75
CA LEU A 589 0.69 2.98 16.35
C LEU A 589 1.67 3.69 15.39
N GLN A 590 1.99 4.97 15.64
CA GLN A 590 2.89 5.73 14.79
C GLN A 590 4.32 5.19 14.84
N ALA A 591 4.84 4.85 16.03
CA ALA A 591 6.14 4.20 16.17
C ALA A 591 6.17 2.86 15.41
N GLY A 592 5.11 2.06 15.52
CA GLY A 592 4.92 0.83 14.76
C GLY A 592 4.92 1.05 13.26
N ILE A 593 4.27 2.11 12.75
CA ILE A 593 4.28 2.47 11.33
C ILE A 593 5.69 2.89 10.89
N VAL A 594 6.40 3.75 11.65
CA VAL A 594 7.81 4.14 11.34
C VAL A 594 8.68 2.88 11.23
N TYR A 595 8.64 2.01 12.24
CA TYR A 595 9.47 0.81 12.28
C TYR A 595 9.09 -0.19 11.18
N THR A 596 7.80 -0.32 10.86
CA THR A 596 7.31 -1.18 9.77
C THR A 596 7.77 -0.66 8.41
N ILE A 597 7.68 0.65 8.16
CA ILE A 597 8.13 1.27 6.91
C ILE A 597 9.65 1.09 6.76
N ASN A 598 10.42 1.39 7.80
CA ASN A 598 11.88 1.21 7.78
C ASN A 598 12.28 -0.27 7.63
N TYR A 599 11.56 -1.19 8.27
CA TYR A 599 11.78 -2.63 8.14
C TYR A 599 11.47 -3.15 6.73
N LEU A 600 10.29 -2.81 6.19
CA LEU A 600 9.89 -3.14 4.82
C LEU A 600 10.88 -2.57 3.81
N GLN A 601 11.29 -1.31 3.98
CA GLN A 601 12.28 -0.66 3.11
C GLN A 601 13.64 -1.38 3.12
N ASN A 602 14.14 -1.73 4.30
CA ASN A 602 15.40 -2.47 4.42
C ASN A 602 15.31 -3.88 3.79
N ARG A 603 14.13 -4.52 3.85
CA ARG A 603 13.86 -5.80 3.16
C ARG A 603 13.69 -5.62 1.65
N PHE A 604 13.03 -4.57 1.19
CA PHE A 604 12.92 -4.23 -0.23
C PHE A 604 14.30 -4.01 -0.86
N LEU A 605 15.22 -3.34 -0.16
CA LEU A 605 16.59 -3.13 -0.64
C LEU A 605 17.40 -4.43 -0.76
N GLN A 606 17.12 -5.43 0.09
CA GLN A 606 17.67 -6.78 -0.07
C GLN A 606 17.04 -7.50 -1.28
N LEU A 607 15.75 -7.23 -1.57
CA LEU A 607 15.00 -7.85 -2.66
C LEU A 607 15.39 -7.37 -4.07
N PHE A 608 15.99 -6.19 -4.19
CA PHE A 608 16.44 -5.62 -5.47
C PHE A 608 17.90 -5.90 -5.80
N ASN A 609 18.58 -6.78 -5.05
CA ASN A 609 19.92 -7.23 -5.43
C ASN A 609 19.80 -8.41 -6.43
N PRO A 610 19.94 -8.18 -7.75
CA PRO A 610 19.82 -9.24 -8.76
C PRO A 610 20.78 -10.42 -8.52
N ALA A 611 21.89 -10.20 -7.83
CA ALA A 611 22.85 -11.24 -7.45
C ALA A 611 22.25 -12.36 -6.57
N THR A 612 21.12 -12.11 -5.91
CA THR A 612 20.45 -13.09 -5.04
C THR A 612 19.57 -14.08 -5.80
N TYR A 613 19.26 -13.81 -7.09
CA TYR A 613 18.17 -14.46 -7.82
C TYR A 613 18.60 -15.29 -9.03
N GLU A 614 19.87 -15.27 -9.41
CA GLU A 614 20.35 -15.91 -10.64
C GLU A 614 20.16 -17.44 -10.70
N ASN A 615 19.82 -18.11 -9.58
CA ASN A 615 19.72 -19.58 -9.50
C ASN A 615 18.39 -20.16 -8.95
N ALA A 616 17.37 -19.35 -8.65
CA ALA A 616 16.11 -19.86 -8.07
C ALA A 616 15.01 -20.01 -9.14
N GLY A 617 14.65 -21.26 -9.49
CA GLY A 617 13.64 -21.56 -10.53
C GLY A 617 12.22 -21.10 -10.19
N ASN A 618 11.70 -21.51 -9.03
CA ASN A 618 10.40 -21.07 -8.50
C ASN A 618 10.62 -20.53 -7.09
N PHE A 619 10.01 -19.40 -6.75
CA PHE A 619 10.09 -18.85 -5.40
C PHE A 619 8.88 -17.97 -5.09
N THR A 620 8.60 -17.81 -3.80
CA THR A 620 7.59 -16.87 -3.30
C THR A 620 8.28 -15.84 -2.44
N ILE A 621 8.09 -14.57 -2.78
CA ILE A 621 8.44 -13.43 -1.93
C ILE A 621 7.23 -13.15 -1.06
N ASP A 622 7.32 -13.52 0.21
CA ASP A 622 6.41 -13.05 1.24
C ASP A 622 6.88 -11.66 1.70
N LEU A 623 6.06 -10.63 1.53
CA LEU A 623 6.36 -9.26 1.98
C LEU A 623 5.95 -9.05 3.44
N GLY A 624 5.41 -10.09 4.08
CA GLY A 624 5.06 -10.16 5.47
C GLY A 624 3.56 -10.02 5.72
N HIS A 625 3.12 -10.68 6.78
CA HIS A 625 1.87 -10.38 7.48
C HIS A 625 2.17 -9.31 8.53
N ALA A 626 1.42 -8.21 8.55
CA ALA A 626 1.42 -7.31 9.71
C ALA A 626 0.00 -7.06 10.20
N THR A 627 -0.14 -7.04 11.53
CA THR A 627 -1.38 -6.71 12.22
C THR A 627 -1.18 -5.34 12.87
N ILE A 628 -2.00 -4.37 12.50
CA ILE A 628 -1.96 -3.00 13.03
C ILE A 628 -2.87 -2.93 14.27
N GLN A 629 -2.58 -2.06 15.23
CA GLN A 629 -3.42 -1.86 16.44
C GLN A 629 -4.89 -1.60 16.04
N GLY A 630 -5.81 -2.42 16.58
CA GLY A 630 -7.19 -2.54 16.09
C GLY A 630 -7.41 -3.75 15.17
N ASP A 631 -6.44 -4.67 15.09
CA ASP A 631 -6.45 -5.95 14.38
C ASP A 631 -6.68 -5.89 12.87
N ILE A 632 -6.44 -4.71 12.26
CA ILE A 632 -6.42 -4.57 10.81
C ILE A 632 -5.19 -5.32 10.29
N GLY A 633 -5.41 -6.45 9.63
CA GLY A 633 -4.37 -7.29 9.06
C GLY A 633 -4.16 -6.97 7.59
N TYR A 634 -2.90 -6.89 7.15
CA TYR A 634 -2.57 -6.99 5.73
C TYR A 634 -1.60 -8.13 5.47
N ASP A 635 -1.76 -8.77 4.31
CA ASP A 635 -0.93 -9.86 3.80
C ASP A 635 -0.62 -9.56 2.32
N ALA A 636 0.66 -9.48 1.97
CA ALA A 636 1.11 -9.23 0.61
C ALA A 636 2.19 -10.23 0.21
N SER A 637 2.03 -10.85 -0.95
CA SER A 637 3.02 -11.80 -1.46
C SER A 637 3.08 -11.80 -2.99
N ARG A 638 4.24 -12.13 -3.54
CA ARG A 638 4.46 -12.39 -4.96
C ARG A 638 5.03 -13.78 -5.13
N SER A 639 4.33 -14.65 -5.85
CA SER A 639 4.90 -15.92 -6.29
C SER A 639 5.38 -15.80 -7.73
N VAL A 640 6.56 -16.35 -8.00
CA VAL A 640 7.21 -16.37 -9.31
C VAL A 640 7.40 -17.83 -9.69
N THR A 641 6.85 -18.22 -10.84
CA THR A 641 7.05 -19.54 -11.40
C THR A 641 7.51 -19.43 -12.84
N VAL A 642 8.35 -20.37 -13.30
CA VAL A 642 8.62 -20.50 -14.74
C VAL A 642 7.34 -20.98 -15.40
N ASN A 643 6.83 -20.21 -16.36
CA ASN A 643 5.58 -20.51 -17.02
C ASN A 643 5.74 -21.79 -17.87
N PRO A 644 5.07 -22.90 -17.53
CA PRO A 644 5.17 -24.14 -18.28
C PRO A 644 4.41 -24.08 -19.62
N GLU A 645 3.45 -23.16 -19.76
CA GLU A 645 2.53 -23.06 -20.88
C GLU A 645 2.64 -21.66 -21.49
N LEU A 646 3.40 -21.50 -22.59
CA LEU A 646 3.52 -20.23 -23.30
C LEU A 646 2.28 -19.96 -24.16
N GLY A 647 1.13 -19.78 -23.51
CA GLY A 647 -0.11 -19.40 -24.17
C GLY A 647 -0.01 -18.04 -24.88
N PRO A 648 -0.96 -17.69 -25.77
CA PRO A 648 -0.97 -16.39 -26.44
C PRO A 648 -0.85 -15.23 -25.45
N GLY A 649 0.15 -14.36 -25.64
CA GLY A 649 0.41 -13.21 -24.76
C GLY A 649 1.14 -13.53 -23.44
N GLN A 650 1.27 -14.80 -23.07
CA GLN A 650 2.00 -15.19 -21.87
C GLN A 650 3.52 -15.28 -22.13
N LYS A 651 4.28 -14.89 -21.11
CA LYS A 651 5.75 -14.80 -21.15
C LYS A 651 6.38 -15.86 -20.23
N ARG A 652 7.72 -15.88 -20.21
CA ARG A 652 8.54 -16.92 -19.57
C ARG A 652 8.29 -17.11 -18.06
N TYR A 653 8.00 -16.05 -17.33
CA TYR A 653 7.78 -16.11 -15.88
C TYR A 653 6.35 -15.70 -15.58
N LEU A 654 5.62 -16.55 -14.86
CA LEU A 654 4.29 -16.25 -14.33
C LEU A 654 4.46 -15.63 -12.94
N LEU A 655 3.77 -14.52 -12.73
CA LEU A 655 3.75 -13.76 -11.49
C LEU A 655 2.35 -13.85 -10.90
N LYS A 656 2.24 -14.31 -9.66
CA LYS A 656 1.01 -14.29 -8.88
C LYS A 656 1.18 -13.31 -7.74
N ASP A 657 0.55 -12.16 -7.87
CA ASP A 657 0.62 -11.06 -6.93
C ASP A 657 -0.62 -11.06 -6.05
N LYS A 658 -0.46 -11.18 -4.73
CA LYS A 658 -1.55 -11.24 -3.75
C LYS A 658 -1.47 -10.07 -2.79
N LEU A 659 -2.60 -9.41 -2.55
CA LEU A 659 -2.80 -8.41 -1.51
C LEU A 659 -4.10 -8.70 -0.78
N SER A 660 -4.06 -8.86 0.53
CA SER A 660 -5.23 -9.02 1.39
C SER A 660 -5.26 -7.93 2.45
N ILE A 661 -6.40 -7.29 2.61
CA ILE A 661 -6.67 -6.27 3.64
C ILE A 661 -7.85 -6.78 4.46
N SER A 662 -7.68 -6.93 5.77
CA SER A 662 -8.70 -7.41 6.69
C SER A 662 -8.97 -6.36 7.74
N VAL A 663 -10.20 -5.87 7.81
CA VAL A 663 -10.65 -4.88 8.80
C VAL A 663 -11.61 -5.57 9.76
N PRO A 664 -11.22 -5.84 11.02
CA PRO A 664 -12.17 -6.25 12.03
C PRO A 664 -13.00 -5.03 12.46
N ILE A 665 -14.27 -5.28 12.76
CA ILE A 665 -15.22 -4.28 13.22
C ILE A 665 -15.64 -4.71 14.64
N GLY A 666 -14.93 -4.24 15.67
CA GLY A 666 -15.20 -4.58 17.07
C GLY A 666 -13.97 -4.50 17.98
N LEU A 667 -14.18 -4.69 19.29
CA LEU A 667 -13.09 -4.77 20.28
C LEU A 667 -12.39 -6.12 20.17
N VAL A 668 -11.30 -6.16 19.41
CA VAL A 668 -10.44 -7.33 19.32
C VAL A 668 -9.13 -7.00 20.04
N SER A 669 -8.75 -7.83 21.00
CA SER A 669 -7.43 -7.78 21.63
C SER A 669 -6.78 -9.14 21.49
N ASP A 670 -5.45 -9.17 21.37
CA ASP A 670 -4.65 -10.40 21.25
C ASP A 670 -4.88 -11.41 22.39
N ARG A 671 -5.41 -10.96 23.54
CA ARG A 671 -5.67 -11.79 24.72
C ARG A 671 -7.12 -12.26 24.84
N ILE A 672 -8.06 -11.44 24.39
CA ILE A 672 -9.51 -11.66 24.53
C ILE A 672 -10.18 -11.24 23.23
N THR A 673 -10.70 -12.22 22.49
CA THR A 673 -11.65 -11.96 21.40
C THR A 673 -13.05 -11.89 22.00
N THR A 674 -13.75 -10.75 21.84
CA THR A 674 -15.10 -10.58 22.36
C THR A 674 -16.06 -11.60 21.74
N PRO A 675 -17.16 -11.94 22.43
CA PRO A 675 -18.17 -12.86 21.91
C PRO A 675 -18.78 -12.37 20.60
N VAL A 676 -18.72 -11.09 20.26
CA VAL A 676 -19.12 -10.54 18.96
C VAL A 676 -17.88 -10.20 18.15
N GLY A 677 -17.72 -10.80 16.98
CA GLY A 677 -16.67 -10.48 16.02
C GLY A 677 -17.27 -10.23 14.65
N LEU A 678 -17.20 -8.98 14.17
CA LEU A 678 -17.49 -8.64 12.78
C LEU A 678 -16.15 -8.45 12.06
N TYR A 679 -16.06 -8.87 10.80
CA TYR A 679 -14.89 -8.59 9.97
C TYR A 679 -15.28 -8.37 8.52
N TYR A 680 -14.46 -7.59 7.84
CA TYR A 680 -14.51 -7.39 6.41
C TYR A 680 -13.11 -7.62 5.84
N THR A 681 -12.94 -8.65 5.03
CA THR A 681 -11.68 -8.95 4.34
C THR A 681 -11.85 -8.73 2.85
N TYR A 682 -10.83 -8.13 2.25
CA TYR A 682 -10.78 -7.83 0.84
C TYR A 682 -9.44 -8.31 0.28
N THR A 683 -9.48 -9.27 -0.65
CA THR A 683 -8.30 -9.90 -1.22
C THR A 683 -8.27 -9.73 -2.73
N PHE A 684 -7.09 -9.41 -3.24
CA PHE A 684 -6.78 -9.30 -4.65
C PHE A 684 -5.70 -10.29 -4.99
N GLU A 685 -5.90 -11.02 -6.08
CA GLU A 685 -4.85 -11.82 -6.69
C GLU A 685 -4.78 -11.50 -8.18
N TYR A 686 -3.62 -11.07 -8.66
CA TYR A 686 -3.39 -10.77 -10.07
C TYR A 686 -2.32 -11.69 -10.61
N MET A 687 -2.67 -12.45 -11.65
CA MET A 687 -1.75 -13.30 -12.37
C MET A 687 -1.41 -12.68 -13.72
N HIS A 688 -0.13 -12.47 -13.95
CA HIS A 688 0.42 -11.93 -15.21
C HIS A 688 1.76 -12.57 -15.51
N SER A 689 2.39 -12.19 -16.61
CA SER A 689 3.66 -12.79 -16.99
C SER A 689 4.67 -11.77 -17.51
N VAL A 690 5.95 -12.09 -17.35
CA VAL A 690 7.10 -11.28 -17.75
C VAL A 690 8.17 -12.11 -18.46
N SER A 691 8.98 -11.46 -19.30
CA SER A 691 9.94 -12.17 -20.15
C SER A 691 11.25 -12.45 -19.44
N THR A 692 11.62 -11.61 -18.47
CA THR A 692 12.95 -11.63 -17.83
C THR A 692 12.84 -11.56 -16.31
N MET A 693 13.81 -12.12 -15.58
CA MET A 693 13.88 -11.97 -14.11
C MET A 693 14.06 -10.52 -13.67
N LYS A 694 14.66 -9.67 -14.51
CA LYS A 694 14.71 -8.24 -14.26
C LYS A 694 13.30 -7.64 -14.22
N GLU A 695 12.45 -8.01 -15.17
CA GLU A 695 11.04 -7.61 -15.18
C GLU A 695 10.26 -8.18 -13.99
N VAL A 696 10.67 -9.32 -13.41
CA VAL A 696 10.06 -9.83 -12.16
C VAL A 696 10.22 -8.83 -11.02
N GLY A 697 11.37 -8.16 -10.89
CA GLY A 697 11.56 -7.12 -9.87
C GLY A 697 10.84 -5.80 -10.19
N THR A 698 10.74 -5.44 -11.48
CA THR A 698 10.22 -4.13 -11.91
C THR A 698 8.76 -4.13 -12.36
N SER A 699 8.13 -5.29 -12.48
CA SER A 699 6.74 -5.43 -12.95
C SER A 699 5.74 -4.97 -11.89
N ARG A 700 4.48 -4.81 -12.34
CA ARG A 700 3.34 -4.09 -11.71
C ARG A 700 2.93 -4.48 -10.27
N PHE A 701 3.71 -5.23 -9.49
CA PHE A 701 3.40 -5.57 -8.10
C PHE A 701 2.96 -4.36 -7.28
N PHE A 702 3.76 -3.31 -7.39
CA PHE A 702 3.60 -2.08 -6.64
C PHE A 702 2.40 -1.27 -7.12
N ALA A 703 1.97 -1.46 -8.38
CA ALA A 703 0.71 -0.91 -8.83
C ALA A 703 -0.46 -1.58 -8.08
N LEU A 704 -0.41 -2.87 -7.78
CA LEU A 704 -1.48 -3.59 -7.08
C LEU A 704 -1.61 -3.23 -5.59
N LEU A 705 -0.55 -2.73 -4.96
CA LEU A 705 -0.61 -2.16 -3.61
C LEU A 705 -1.46 -0.87 -3.56
N ASN A 706 -1.69 -0.26 -4.71
CA ASN A 706 -2.63 0.84 -4.83
C ASN A 706 -4.05 0.30 -5.09
N PRO A 707 -5.00 0.43 -4.14
CA PRO A 707 -6.35 -0.12 -4.26
C PRO A 707 -7.16 0.47 -5.45
N PHE A 708 -6.73 1.59 -6.02
CA PHE A 708 -7.37 2.23 -7.18
C PHE A 708 -6.87 1.68 -8.53
N SER A 709 -5.67 1.10 -8.58
CA SER A 709 -5.15 0.48 -9.82
C SER A 709 -5.93 -0.77 -10.21
N ILE A 710 -6.65 -1.38 -9.27
CA ILE A 710 -7.50 -2.54 -9.56
C ILE A 710 -8.52 -2.21 -10.64
N LEU A 711 -9.09 -1.00 -10.67
CA LEU A 711 -10.01 -0.60 -11.73
C LEU A 711 -9.30 -0.52 -13.09
N ASP A 712 -8.05 -0.04 -13.11
CA ASP A 712 -7.26 0.02 -14.33
C ASP A 712 -6.83 -1.38 -14.80
N ILE A 713 -6.45 -2.25 -13.87
CA ILE A 713 -6.09 -3.64 -14.16
C ILE A 713 -7.31 -4.40 -14.66
N ARG A 714 -8.47 -4.21 -14.03
CA ARG A 714 -9.78 -4.69 -14.52
C ARG A 714 -10.01 -4.26 -15.96
N ARG A 715 -9.82 -2.98 -16.28
CA ARG A 715 -10.06 -2.39 -17.62
C ARG A 715 -9.02 -2.79 -18.67
N SER A 716 -7.81 -3.19 -18.25
CA SER A 716 -6.66 -3.36 -19.14
C SER A 716 -5.97 -4.71 -19.00
N LEU A 717 -6.72 -5.76 -18.65
CA LEU A 717 -6.20 -7.12 -18.65
C LEU A 717 -5.56 -7.45 -20.01
N GLY A 718 -4.28 -7.75 -19.97
CA GLY A 718 -3.52 -8.29 -21.09
C GLY A 718 -3.98 -9.70 -21.44
N ILE A 719 -3.61 -10.15 -22.63
CA ILE A 719 -3.91 -11.52 -23.06
C ILE A 719 -3.13 -12.49 -22.15
N GLY A 720 -3.83 -13.45 -21.57
CA GLY A 720 -3.26 -14.42 -20.64
C GLY A 720 -3.17 -13.93 -19.18
N GLU A 721 -3.65 -12.72 -18.88
CA GLU A 721 -3.72 -12.19 -17.52
C GLU A 721 -5.05 -12.53 -16.85
N GLN A 722 -5.02 -12.65 -15.52
CA GLN A 722 -6.17 -12.95 -14.69
C GLN A 722 -6.18 -12.08 -13.44
N LEU A 723 -7.36 -11.62 -13.04
CA LEU A 723 -7.58 -10.89 -11.80
C LEU A 723 -8.68 -11.57 -11.00
N GLN A 724 -8.36 -11.92 -9.77
CA GLN A 724 -9.29 -12.43 -8.77
C GLN A 724 -9.50 -11.37 -7.69
N VAL A 725 -10.75 -11.11 -7.35
CA VAL A 725 -11.16 -10.16 -6.32
C VAL A 725 -12.11 -10.87 -5.37
N THR A 726 -11.72 -11.00 -4.11
CA THR A 726 -12.49 -11.68 -3.07
C THR A 726 -12.92 -10.69 -2.01
N HIS A 727 -14.23 -10.58 -1.77
CA HIS A 727 -14.81 -9.88 -0.63
C HIS A 727 -15.33 -10.91 0.36
N SER A 728 -14.99 -10.78 1.63
CA SER A 728 -15.51 -11.63 2.69
C SER A 728 -16.05 -10.74 3.80
N ILE A 729 -17.32 -10.88 4.13
CA ILE A 729 -17.93 -10.26 5.31
C ILE A 729 -18.39 -11.36 6.25
N GLY A 730 -18.02 -11.25 7.52
CA GLY A 730 -18.40 -12.22 8.52
C GLY A 730 -18.84 -11.59 9.82
N ALA A 731 -19.78 -12.26 10.47
CA ALA A 731 -20.25 -11.97 11.81
C ALA A 731 -20.18 -13.26 12.63
N SER A 732 -19.72 -13.15 13.87
CA SER A 732 -19.81 -14.24 14.84
C SER A 732 -20.27 -13.71 16.18
N VAL A 733 -21.08 -14.50 16.88
CA VAL A 733 -21.61 -14.23 18.22
C VAL A 733 -21.39 -15.47 19.08
N GLY A 734 -20.96 -15.33 20.33
CA GLY A 734 -20.87 -16.43 21.31
C GLY A 734 -19.64 -17.34 21.16
N LYS A 735 -18.61 -16.90 20.42
CA LYS A 735 -17.30 -17.55 20.36
C LYS A 735 -16.30 -16.70 21.15
N THR A 736 -15.67 -17.28 22.16
CA THR A 736 -14.63 -16.62 22.96
C THR A 736 -13.34 -17.39 22.80
N LYS A 737 -12.28 -16.68 22.42
CA LYS A 737 -10.93 -17.21 22.43
C LYS A 737 -10.14 -16.41 23.45
N LEU A 738 -9.65 -17.12 24.47
CA LEU A 738 -8.85 -16.58 25.56
C LEU A 738 -7.44 -17.15 25.43
N LYS A 739 -6.47 -16.28 25.15
CA LYS A 739 -5.05 -16.64 25.20
C LYS A 739 -4.50 -16.11 26.53
N VAL A 740 -4.39 -17.01 27.51
CA VAL A 740 -4.00 -16.63 28.88
C VAL A 740 -2.49 -16.35 28.96
N ILE A 741 -1.69 -17.21 28.31
CA ILE A 741 -0.25 -17.09 28.04
C ILE A 741 0.04 -17.76 26.69
N GLU A 742 1.25 -17.66 26.14
CA GLU A 742 1.61 -18.26 24.84
C GLU A 742 1.26 -19.75 24.75
N ASP A 743 1.41 -20.48 25.86
CA ASP A 743 1.20 -21.92 25.95
C ASP A 743 -0.20 -22.36 26.42
N ILE A 744 -1.10 -21.42 26.75
CA ILE A 744 -2.46 -21.73 27.24
C ILE A 744 -3.50 -20.98 26.41
N GLN A 745 -4.24 -21.75 25.62
CA GLN A 745 -5.33 -21.26 24.78
C GLN A 745 -6.62 -21.99 25.12
N ILE A 746 -7.67 -21.21 25.41
CA ILE A 746 -9.02 -21.72 25.65
C ILE A 746 -9.92 -21.15 24.56
N GLU A 747 -10.46 -22.02 23.72
CA GLU A 747 -11.52 -21.68 22.76
C GLU A 747 -12.83 -22.25 23.29
N ALA A 748 -13.74 -21.37 23.69
CA ALA A 748 -15.07 -21.74 24.16
C ALA A 748 -16.10 -21.13 23.22
N ALA A 749 -16.97 -21.98 22.67
CA ALA A 749 -18.15 -21.56 21.94
C ALA A 749 -19.35 -22.15 22.69
N LEU A 750 -19.90 -21.46 23.69
CA LEU A 750 -21.07 -21.99 24.40
C LEU A 750 -22.29 -22.06 23.45
N LEU A 751 -22.50 -20.98 22.70
CA LEU A 751 -23.50 -20.84 21.64
C LEU A 751 -22.93 -19.98 20.51
N GLY A 752 -21.90 -20.51 19.84
CA GLY A 752 -21.21 -19.81 18.76
C GLY A 752 -22.03 -19.80 17.48
N LEU A 753 -22.71 -18.71 17.17
CA LEU A 753 -23.31 -18.47 15.86
C LEU A 753 -22.30 -17.74 14.98
N SER A 754 -22.16 -18.12 13.72
CA SER A 754 -21.45 -17.29 12.76
C SER A 754 -22.07 -17.35 11.37
N TYR A 755 -22.03 -16.21 10.70
CA TYR A 755 -22.39 -16.07 9.30
C TYR A 755 -21.19 -15.47 8.57
N ALA A 756 -20.84 -16.01 7.42
CA ALA A 756 -19.84 -15.44 6.53
C ALA A 756 -20.37 -15.47 5.11
N SER A 757 -20.22 -14.38 4.38
CA SER A 757 -20.54 -14.26 2.97
C SER A 757 -19.27 -13.91 2.22
N VAL A 758 -18.86 -14.79 1.31
CA VAL A 758 -17.67 -14.61 0.48
C VAL A 758 -18.11 -14.45 -0.97
N LYS A 759 -17.79 -13.33 -1.58
CA LYS A 759 -18.02 -13.06 -2.99
C LYS A 759 -16.67 -12.96 -3.70
N THR A 760 -16.38 -13.90 -4.57
CA THR A 760 -15.19 -13.88 -5.43
C THR A 760 -15.59 -13.55 -6.85
N LEU A 761 -14.87 -12.63 -7.48
CA LEU A 761 -14.99 -12.28 -8.88
C LEU A 761 -13.68 -12.65 -9.56
N TYR A 762 -13.74 -13.43 -10.63
CA TYR A 762 -12.61 -13.76 -11.47
C TYR A 762 -12.81 -13.09 -12.82
N PHE A 763 -11.78 -12.42 -13.30
CA PHE A 763 -11.72 -11.80 -14.60
C PHE A 763 -10.53 -12.38 -15.33
N ALA A 764 -10.74 -12.88 -16.55
CA ALA A 764 -9.67 -13.42 -17.37
C ALA A 764 -9.83 -12.98 -18.82
N LYS A 765 -8.69 -12.71 -19.48
CA LYS A 765 -8.64 -12.45 -20.92
C LYS A 765 -7.76 -13.49 -21.61
N PRO A 766 -8.26 -14.72 -21.82
CA PRO A 766 -7.47 -15.79 -22.42
C PRO A 766 -7.10 -15.53 -23.89
N HIS A 767 -7.90 -14.77 -24.64
CA HIS A 767 -7.68 -14.45 -26.06
C HIS A 767 -8.07 -13.00 -26.36
N PRO A 768 -7.53 -12.33 -27.41
CA PRO A 768 -7.95 -10.98 -27.81
C PRO A 768 -9.46 -10.77 -27.93
N THR A 769 -10.19 -11.81 -28.35
CA THR A 769 -11.64 -11.79 -28.58
C THR A 769 -12.44 -12.51 -27.51
N LEU A 770 -11.78 -13.17 -26.56
CA LEU A 770 -12.44 -13.99 -25.55
C LEU A 770 -12.24 -13.38 -24.18
N PHE A 771 -13.35 -13.09 -23.51
CA PHE A 771 -13.36 -12.62 -22.14
C PHE A 771 -14.17 -13.57 -21.25
N GLU A 772 -13.68 -13.77 -20.04
CA GLU A 772 -14.34 -14.59 -19.04
C GLU A 772 -14.52 -13.80 -17.75
N ILE A 773 -15.76 -13.74 -17.25
CA ILE A 773 -16.07 -13.30 -15.90
C ILE A 773 -16.70 -14.46 -15.17
N SER A 774 -16.16 -14.84 -14.02
CA SER A 774 -16.85 -15.75 -13.11
C SER A 774 -17.09 -15.12 -11.75
N THR A 775 -18.24 -15.46 -11.16
CA THR A 775 -18.63 -15.01 -9.83
C THR A 775 -18.85 -16.24 -8.96
N ASP A 776 -18.22 -16.29 -7.81
CA ASP A 776 -18.38 -17.34 -6.82
C ASP A 776 -18.88 -16.73 -5.52
N TYR A 777 -20.17 -16.91 -5.24
CA TYR A 777 -20.82 -16.42 -4.04
C TYR A 777 -21.05 -17.56 -3.05
N VAL A 778 -20.50 -17.45 -1.85
CA VAL A 778 -20.53 -18.49 -0.81
C VAL A 778 -21.04 -17.92 0.49
N ASP A 779 -22.24 -18.33 0.89
CA ASP A 779 -22.82 -18.03 2.19
C ASP A 779 -22.66 -19.22 3.13
N VAL A 780 -22.02 -19.00 4.27
CA VAL A 780 -21.80 -19.99 5.32
C VAL A 780 -22.47 -19.51 6.59
N ALA A 781 -23.53 -20.22 7.01
CA ALA A 781 -24.08 -20.08 8.35
C ALA A 781 -23.64 -21.28 9.19
N SER A 782 -23.06 -21.05 10.36
CA SER A 782 -22.64 -22.11 11.26
C SER A 782 -23.09 -21.88 12.69
N PHE A 783 -23.44 -22.97 13.35
CA PHE A 783 -23.66 -23.08 14.78
C PHE A 783 -22.56 -23.97 15.35
N GLN A 784 -21.87 -23.50 16.38
CA GLN A 784 -20.82 -24.21 17.06
C GLN A 784 -21.08 -24.19 18.56
N THR A 785 -21.03 -25.37 19.19
CA THR A 785 -21.05 -25.51 20.64
C THR A 785 -19.90 -26.40 21.09
N GLY A 786 -19.15 -25.99 22.11
CA GLY A 786 -18.04 -26.77 22.63
C GLY A 786 -16.94 -25.99 23.29
N LEU A 787 -15.92 -26.73 23.70
CA LEU A 787 -14.74 -26.25 24.40
C LEU A 787 -13.49 -26.95 23.81
N ASP A 788 -12.45 -26.19 23.48
CA ASP A 788 -11.09 -26.67 23.18
C ASP A 788 -10.11 -25.96 24.13
N VAL A 789 -9.65 -26.68 25.14
CA VAL A 789 -8.59 -26.24 26.05
C VAL A 789 -7.29 -26.84 25.57
N ARG A 790 -6.33 -25.98 25.24
CA ARG A 790 -4.97 -26.35 24.84
C ARG A 790 -3.99 -25.81 25.86
N THR A 791 -3.33 -26.72 26.55
CA THR A 791 -2.24 -26.49 27.51
C THR A 791 -1.15 -27.54 27.21
N TYR A 792 -0.30 -27.90 28.18
CA TYR A 792 0.47 -29.15 28.14
C TYR A 792 -0.39 -30.42 27.99
N VAL A 793 -1.72 -30.29 28.18
CA VAL A 793 -2.73 -31.31 27.83
C VAL A 793 -3.80 -30.65 26.95
N ARG A 794 -4.24 -31.36 25.91
CA ARG A 794 -5.39 -30.95 25.09
C ARG A 794 -6.67 -31.63 25.55
N LEU A 795 -7.73 -30.85 25.77
CA LEU A 795 -9.10 -31.34 26.00
C LEU A 795 -10.03 -30.61 25.05
N ALA A 796 -10.60 -31.31 24.08
CA ALA A 796 -11.56 -30.73 23.14
C ALA A 796 -12.84 -31.56 23.07
N ALA A 797 -13.98 -30.88 23.07
CA ALA A 797 -15.29 -31.44 22.76
C ALA A 797 -16.08 -30.37 22.02
N ASN A 798 -16.10 -30.45 20.69
CA ASN A 798 -16.73 -29.46 19.83
C ASN A 798 -17.74 -30.11 18.90
N PHE A 799 -18.86 -29.45 18.72
CA PHE A 799 -19.88 -29.78 17.73
C PHE A 799 -20.12 -28.54 16.88
N ARG A 800 -20.13 -28.71 15.57
CA ARG A 800 -20.39 -27.65 14.61
C ARG A 800 -21.36 -28.14 13.56
N ALA A 801 -22.46 -27.44 13.38
CA ALA A 801 -23.35 -27.61 12.25
C ALA A 801 -23.18 -26.42 11.33
N GLU A 802 -23.06 -26.65 10.03
CA GLU A 802 -22.93 -25.60 9.02
C GLU A 802 -23.90 -25.84 7.87
N LYS A 803 -24.38 -24.73 7.33
CA LYS A 803 -25.14 -24.67 6.09
C LYS A 803 -24.34 -23.79 5.14
N VAL A 804 -23.97 -24.33 3.99
CA VAL A 804 -23.28 -23.58 2.93
C VAL A 804 -24.22 -23.46 1.75
N GLN A 805 -24.31 -22.26 1.18
CA GLN A 805 -24.94 -22.02 -0.10
C GLN A 805 -23.90 -21.37 -1.01
N ARG A 806 -23.54 -22.05 -2.09
CA ARG A 806 -22.60 -21.59 -3.09
C ARG A 806 -23.30 -21.39 -4.41
N THR A 807 -23.01 -20.29 -5.09
CA THR A 807 -23.50 -20.01 -6.44
C THR A 807 -22.32 -19.55 -7.27
N TYR A 808 -21.94 -20.38 -8.24
CA TYR A 808 -20.92 -20.09 -9.22
C TYR A 808 -21.59 -19.77 -10.56
N LYS A 809 -21.23 -18.65 -11.17
CA LYS A 809 -21.66 -18.27 -12.51
C LYS A 809 -20.45 -17.94 -13.34
N ILE A 810 -20.41 -18.38 -14.59
CA ILE A 810 -19.39 -17.95 -15.56
C ILE A 810 -20.06 -17.42 -16.82
N TYR A 811 -19.63 -16.23 -17.23
CA TYR A 811 -19.99 -15.56 -18.47
C TYR A 811 -18.77 -15.64 -19.38
N ARG A 812 -18.92 -16.32 -20.51
CA ARG A 812 -17.91 -16.37 -21.57
C ARG A 812 -18.41 -15.58 -22.75
N VAL A 813 -17.65 -14.57 -23.17
CA VAL A 813 -17.99 -13.67 -24.27
C VAL A 813 -16.94 -13.81 -25.35
N ASP A 814 -17.30 -14.34 -26.52
CA ASP A 814 -16.44 -14.36 -27.70
C ASP A 814 -16.94 -13.31 -28.70
N THR A 815 -16.11 -12.31 -28.97
CA THR A 815 -16.45 -11.22 -29.88
C THR A 815 -16.05 -11.50 -31.34
N LEU A 816 -15.33 -12.60 -31.62
CA LEU A 816 -14.69 -12.83 -32.92
C LEU A 816 -15.67 -12.83 -34.11
N ASN A 817 -16.90 -13.30 -33.90
CA ASN A 817 -17.90 -13.48 -34.96
C ASN A 817 -19.13 -12.55 -34.81
N GLU A 818 -19.12 -11.65 -33.84
CA GLU A 818 -20.23 -10.73 -33.59
C GLU A 818 -20.13 -9.49 -34.50
N ASP A 819 -21.26 -8.90 -34.89
CA ASP A 819 -21.25 -7.66 -35.66
C ASP A 819 -20.73 -6.48 -34.81
N PRO A 820 -20.19 -5.40 -35.42
CA PRO A 820 -19.55 -4.32 -34.66
C PRO A 820 -20.45 -3.64 -33.62
N LEU A 821 -21.76 -3.55 -33.87
CA LEU A 821 -22.71 -2.97 -32.92
C LEU A 821 -22.87 -3.89 -31.71
N ARG A 822 -23.05 -5.19 -31.96
CA ARG A 822 -23.16 -6.20 -30.90
C ARG A 822 -21.86 -6.38 -30.12
N GLN A 823 -20.70 -6.30 -30.78
CA GLN A 823 -19.40 -6.26 -30.11
C GLN A 823 -19.30 -5.08 -29.14
N THR A 824 -19.75 -3.89 -29.56
CA THR A 824 -19.77 -2.69 -28.71
C THR A 824 -20.69 -2.88 -27.51
N GLN A 825 -21.91 -3.39 -27.71
CA GLN A 825 -22.86 -3.64 -26.62
C GLN A 825 -22.38 -4.73 -25.64
N LEU A 826 -21.75 -5.78 -26.15
CA LEU A 826 -21.13 -6.83 -25.33
C LEU A 826 -19.97 -6.27 -24.50
N GLN A 827 -19.13 -5.43 -25.10
CA GLN A 827 -18.04 -4.76 -24.41
C GLN A 827 -18.56 -3.80 -23.33
N GLU A 828 -19.57 -2.97 -23.62
CA GLU A 828 -20.21 -2.08 -22.65
C GLU A 828 -20.86 -2.84 -21.48
N SER A 829 -21.52 -3.97 -21.78
CA SER A 829 -22.12 -4.84 -20.77
C SER A 829 -21.06 -5.53 -19.91
N PHE A 830 -19.95 -5.93 -20.52
CA PHE A 830 -18.80 -6.49 -19.82
C PHE A 830 -18.13 -5.45 -18.92
N ASP A 831 -17.90 -4.24 -19.42
CA ASP A 831 -17.32 -3.13 -18.68
C ASP A 831 -18.22 -2.74 -17.49
N SER A 832 -19.54 -2.74 -17.67
CA SER A 832 -20.51 -2.52 -16.59
C SER A 832 -20.43 -3.60 -15.50
N ALA A 833 -20.32 -4.88 -15.89
CA ALA A 833 -20.16 -5.99 -14.95
C ALA A 833 -18.82 -5.91 -14.18
N LEU A 834 -17.77 -5.45 -14.85
CA LEU A 834 -16.42 -5.30 -14.32
C LEU A 834 -16.27 -4.10 -13.36
N ILE A 835 -16.85 -2.96 -13.73
CA ILE A 835 -16.72 -1.68 -13.00
C ILE A 835 -17.77 -1.59 -11.89
N ASP A 836 -19.03 -1.79 -12.24
CA ASP A 836 -20.18 -1.51 -11.36
C ASP A 836 -20.70 -2.77 -10.65
N ASN A 837 -20.13 -3.95 -10.95
CA ASN A 837 -20.61 -5.24 -10.45
C ASN A 837 -22.07 -5.53 -10.89
N ASP A 838 -22.51 -4.88 -11.98
CA ASP A 838 -23.84 -5.04 -12.58
C ASP A 838 -23.81 -6.04 -13.74
N PHE A 839 -24.30 -7.24 -13.48
CA PHE A 839 -24.39 -8.32 -14.46
C PHE A 839 -25.69 -8.29 -15.27
N SER A 840 -26.59 -7.32 -15.04
CA SER A 840 -27.94 -7.35 -15.60
C SER A 840 -27.96 -7.21 -17.13
N SER A 841 -27.12 -6.34 -17.69
CA SER A 841 -26.94 -6.16 -19.14
C SER A 841 -26.28 -7.40 -19.76
N LEU A 842 -25.18 -7.86 -19.16
CA LEU A 842 -24.44 -9.03 -19.63
C LEU A 842 -25.30 -10.30 -19.62
N ALA A 843 -26.10 -10.52 -18.58
CA ALA A 843 -27.00 -11.68 -18.47
C ALA A 843 -28.16 -11.68 -19.48
N ARG A 844 -28.53 -10.52 -20.04
CA ARG A 844 -29.51 -10.44 -21.15
C ARG A 844 -28.90 -10.85 -22.48
N MET A 845 -27.59 -10.66 -22.65
CA MET A 845 -26.89 -10.92 -23.92
C MET A 845 -26.21 -12.28 -23.94
N VAL A 846 -25.70 -12.74 -22.80
CA VAL A 846 -24.95 -13.99 -22.64
C VAL A 846 -25.54 -14.79 -21.50
N LYS A 847 -25.97 -16.02 -21.81
CA LYS A 847 -26.49 -16.94 -20.80
C LYS A 847 -25.31 -17.50 -19.99
N PRO A 848 -25.23 -17.26 -18.67
CA PRO A 848 -24.15 -17.81 -17.87
C PRO A 848 -24.29 -19.32 -17.73
N HIS A 849 -23.17 -20.01 -17.57
CA HIS A 849 -23.18 -21.34 -16.97
C HIS A 849 -23.29 -21.18 -15.46
N GLU A 850 -24.41 -21.64 -14.91
CA GLU A 850 -24.73 -21.49 -13.49
C GLU A 850 -24.64 -22.86 -12.78
N TRP A 851 -23.93 -22.83 -11.67
CA TRP A 851 -23.82 -23.90 -10.70
C TRP A 851 -24.29 -23.36 -9.35
N THR A 852 -25.29 -24.00 -8.75
CA THR A 852 -25.65 -23.79 -7.34
C THR A 852 -25.36 -25.04 -6.51
N GLU A 853 -24.78 -24.86 -5.31
CA GLU A 853 -24.60 -25.90 -4.32
C GLU A 853 -25.23 -25.47 -3.00
N SER A 854 -26.01 -26.36 -2.39
CA SER A 854 -26.51 -26.19 -1.04
C SER A 854 -26.07 -27.38 -0.20
N SER A 855 -25.17 -27.17 0.75
CA SER A 855 -24.68 -28.22 1.64
C SER A 855 -25.05 -27.97 3.10
N ARG A 856 -25.20 -29.07 3.84
CA ARG A 856 -25.36 -29.07 5.29
C ARG A 856 -24.37 -30.07 5.87
N ASN A 857 -23.42 -29.58 6.64
CA ASN A 857 -22.42 -30.44 7.28
C ASN A 857 -22.56 -30.39 8.81
N LYS A 858 -22.16 -31.48 9.44
CA LYS A 858 -22.11 -31.65 10.89
C LYS A 858 -20.76 -32.25 11.23
N ASN A 859 -20.01 -31.48 11.99
CA ASN A 859 -18.70 -31.84 12.51
C ASN A 859 -18.81 -32.07 14.01
N SER A 860 -18.23 -33.14 14.52
CA SER A 860 -17.92 -33.30 15.92
C SER A 860 -16.45 -33.67 16.10
N HIS A 861 -15.83 -33.10 17.12
CA HIS A 861 -14.41 -33.21 17.36
C HIS A 861 -14.18 -33.43 18.84
N PHE A 862 -13.53 -34.54 19.18
CA PHE A 862 -13.18 -34.89 20.54
C PHE A 862 -11.68 -35.14 20.61
N ALA A 863 -10.98 -34.40 21.46
CA ALA A 863 -9.57 -34.62 21.72
C ALA A 863 -9.31 -34.77 23.22
N PHE A 864 -8.43 -35.70 23.56
CA PHE A 864 -7.93 -35.88 24.92
C PHE A 864 -6.45 -36.26 24.85
N PHE A 865 -5.59 -35.36 25.34
CA PHE A 865 -4.14 -35.50 25.28
C PHE A 865 -3.66 -35.66 23.81
N VAL A 866 -2.98 -36.75 23.49
CA VAL A 866 -2.57 -37.08 22.11
C VAL A 866 -3.71 -37.58 21.25
N TRP A 867 -4.78 -38.10 21.85
CA TRP A 867 -5.87 -38.77 21.14
C TRP A 867 -6.84 -37.77 20.55
N ASN A 868 -7.27 -38.05 19.33
CA ASN A 868 -8.25 -37.24 18.66
C ASN A 868 -9.21 -38.09 17.82
N ARG A 869 -10.46 -37.65 17.81
CA ARG A 869 -11.55 -38.24 17.07
C ARG A 869 -12.39 -37.14 16.43
N GLY A 870 -12.34 -37.08 15.11
CA GLY A 870 -13.25 -36.25 14.32
C GLY A 870 -14.36 -37.10 13.69
N ARG A 871 -15.55 -36.54 13.59
CA ARG A 871 -16.59 -37.01 12.69
C ARG A 871 -17.09 -35.84 11.87
N ASN A 872 -17.10 -35.97 10.56
CA ASN A 872 -17.78 -35.06 9.65
C ASN A 872 -18.88 -35.84 8.95
N SER A 873 -20.04 -35.24 8.76
CA SER A 873 -21.08 -35.81 7.91
C SER A 873 -21.83 -34.69 7.25
N GLY A 874 -22.21 -34.88 5.99
CA GLY A 874 -22.89 -33.83 5.27
C GLY A 874 -23.71 -34.34 4.10
N VAL A 875 -24.62 -33.49 3.65
CA VAL A 875 -25.39 -33.68 2.42
C VAL A 875 -25.30 -32.39 1.63
N SER A 876 -24.92 -32.49 0.36
CA SER A 876 -24.97 -31.39 -0.60
C SER A 876 -25.90 -31.73 -1.77
N GLU A 877 -26.64 -30.71 -2.21
CA GLU A 877 -27.39 -30.72 -3.46
C GLU A 877 -26.67 -29.77 -4.42
N LEU A 878 -26.25 -30.32 -5.55
CA LEU A 878 -25.55 -29.64 -6.63
C LEU A 878 -26.51 -29.51 -7.82
N THR A 879 -26.79 -28.30 -8.27
CA THR A 879 -27.56 -28.05 -9.50
C THR A 879 -26.67 -27.39 -10.54
N VAL A 880 -26.52 -28.01 -11.71
CA VAL A 880 -25.74 -27.48 -12.84
C VAL A 880 -26.63 -27.50 -14.07
N ASN A 881 -26.90 -26.34 -14.67
CA ASN A 881 -27.72 -26.21 -15.88
C ASN A 881 -29.08 -26.96 -15.80
N GLY A 882 -29.67 -27.06 -14.60
CA GLY A 882 -30.95 -27.75 -14.35
C GLY A 882 -30.84 -29.23 -13.98
N GLN A 883 -29.68 -29.88 -14.15
CA GLN A 883 -29.44 -31.23 -13.66
C GLN A 883 -29.06 -31.20 -12.18
N LYS A 884 -29.68 -32.05 -11.37
CA LYS A 884 -29.46 -32.15 -9.93
C LYS A 884 -28.64 -33.38 -9.57
N LEU A 885 -27.61 -33.18 -8.78
CA LEU A 885 -26.78 -34.19 -8.15
C LEU A 885 -26.88 -34.06 -6.63
N TYR A 886 -26.98 -35.18 -5.93
CA TYR A 886 -26.85 -35.24 -4.48
C TYR A 886 -25.56 -35.93 -4.11
N VAL A 887 -24.85 -35.34 -3.16
CA VAL A 887 -23.69 -35.96 -2.52
C VAL A 887 -23.98 -36.06 -1.04
N ALA A 888 -23.77 -37.22 -0.45
CA ALA A 888 -23.81 -37.40 0.99
C ALA A 888 -22.51 -38.05 1.44
N HIS A 889 -21.95 -37.60 2.56
CA HIS A 889 -20.73 -38.18 3.06
C HIS A 889 -20.74 -38.31 4.58
N LYS A 890 -19.93 -39.24 5.07
CA LYS A 890 -19.57 -39.39 6.46
C LYS A 890 -18.11 -39.78 6.56
N THR A 891 -17.36 -38.99 7.30
CA THR A 891 -15.94 -39.18 7.54
C THR A 891 -15.71 -39.34 9.04
N ASP A 892 -15.05 -40.41 9.43
CA ASP A 892 -14.58 -40.65 10.79
C ASP A 892 -13.04 -40.65 10.78
N THR A 893 -12.44 -39.84 11.66
CA THR A 893 -10.99 -39.78 11.88
C THR A 893 -10.66 -40.23 13.29
N TYR A 894 -9.58 -40.99 13.42
CA TYR A 894 -9.02 -41.43 14.69
C TYR A 894 -7.51 -41.31 14.60
N ASP A 895 -6.90 -40.39 15.31
CA ASP A 895 -5.46 -40.22 15.29
C ASP A 895 -4.90 -39.95 16.68
N ARG A 896 -3.62 -40.26 16.85
CA ARG A 896 -2.84 -39.85 18.01
C ARG A 896 -1.54 -39.22 17.53
N SER A 897 -1.17 -38.07 18.11
CA SER A 897 0.10 -37.42 17.82
C SER A 897 0.54 -36.52 18.97
N LEU A 898 1.82 -36.60 19.35
CA LEU A 898 2.43 -35.75 20.37
C LEU A 898 2.53 -34.28 19.90
N SER A 899 2.76 -34.06 18.60
CA SER A 899 2.83 -32.71 18.00
C SER A 899 1.59 -31.86 18.29
N ARG A 900 0.44 -32.47 18.56
CA ARG A 900 -0.84 -31.79 18.79
C ARG A 900 -1.04 -31.24 20.19
N ILE A 901 -0.08 -31.49 21.08
CA ILE A 901 -0.08 -30.90 22.43
C ILE A 901 0.30 -29.41 22.35
N TRP A 902 1.09 -29.01 21.36
CA TRP A 902 1.64 -27.65 21.22
C TRP A 902 1.02 -26.94 20.00
N ASN A 903 0.74 -25.64 20.10
CA ASN A 903 0.15 -24.86 19.00
C ASN A 903 1.19 -24.42 17.96
N ASP A 904 2.42 -24.17 18.40
CA ASP A 904 3.53 -23.75 17.57
C ASP A 904 4.71 -24.72 17.81
N LYS A 905 5.55 -24.91 16.78
CA LYS A 905 6.86 -25.57 16.95
C LYS A 905 7.56 -24.94 18.15
N VAL A 906 8.04 -25.76 19.09
CA VAL A 906 8.62 -25.25 20.35
C VAL A 906 9.83 -24.38 20.02
N LYS A 907 9.68 -23.05 20.11
CA LYS A 907 10.73 -22.07 19.81
C LYS A 907 11.69 -21.97 21.00
N GLY A 908 12.55 -22.97 21.15
CA GLY A 908 13.36 -23.20 22.35
C GLY A 908 14.87 -23.34 22.11
N GLY A 909 15.42 -22.68 21.09
CA GLY A 909 16.86 -22.74 20.80
C GLY A 909 17.32 -24.16 20.43
N VAL A 910 18.45 -24.63 20.99
CA VAL A 910 19.12 -25.88 20.58
C VAL A 910 18.24 -27.14 20.76
N ALA A 911 17.19 -27.09 21.59
CA ALA A 911 16.26 -28.20 21.80
C ALA A 911 15.10 -28.26 20.77
N GLU A 912 14.89 -27.19 19.99
CA GLU A 912 13.78 -27.07 19.03
C GLU A 912 13.75 -28.19 17.98
N PRO A 913 14.86 -28.58 17.32
CA PRO A 913 14.84 -29.66 16.34
C PRO A 913 14.47 -31.00 16.99
N VAL A 914 14.92 -31.24 18.22
CA VAL A 914 14.73 -32.50 18.93
C VAL A 914 13.28 -32.65 19.40
N VAL A 915 12.70 -31.61 19.99
CA VAL A 915 11.33 -31.65 20.51
C VAL A 915 10.31 -31.74 19.37
N ASN A 916 10.52 -31.00 18.28
CA ASN A 916 9.64 -31.07 17.12
C ASN A 916 9.78 -32.41 16.38
N PHE A 917 11.00 -32.93 16.24
CA PHE A 917 11.24 -34.27 15.69
C PHE A 917 10.53 -35.35 16.52
N VAL A 918 10.69 -35.35 17.85
CA VAL A 918 10.04 -36.32 18.73
C VAL A 918 8.51 -36.17 18.70
N GLY A 919 8.00 -34.95 18.61
CA GLY A 919 6.56 -34.66 18.50
C GLY A 919 5.93 -35.19 17.21
N GLU A 920 6.64 -35.08 16.09
CA GLU A 920 6.21 -35.58 14.78
C GLU A 920 6.40 -37.10 14.65
N PHE A 921 7.41 -37.68 15.33
CA PHE A 921 7.75 -39.10 15.28
C PHE A 921 6.66 -40.06 15.81
N TRP A 922 5.75 -39.59 16.68
CA TRP A 922 4.72 -40.43 17.32
C TRP A 922 3.31 -40.27 16.70
N GLY A 923 3.23 -39.78 15.46
CA GLY A 923 1.97 -39.62 14.74
C GLY A 923 1.47 -40.94 14.14
N GLU A 924 0.29 -41.40 14.53
CA GLU A 924 -0.43 -42.46 13.81
C GLU A 924 -1.91 -42.11 13.70
N GLY A 925 -2.57 -42.64 12.67
CA GLY A 925 -3.99 -42.40 12.51
C GLY A 925 -4.68 -43.31 11.50
N LYS A 926 -6.01 -43.27 11.58
CA LYS A 926 -6.96 -43.99 10.73
C LYS A 926 -8.04 -43.04 10.26
N TYR A 927 -8.35 -43.12 8.98
CA TYR A 927 -9.35 -42.31 8.31
C TYR A 927 -10.33 -43.25 7.62
N VAL A 928 -11.63 -43.02 7.81
CA VAL A 928 -12.69 -43.74 7.10
C VAL A 928 -13.63 -42.71 6.53
N ASN A 929 -13.78 -42.68 5.20
CA ASN A 929 -14.73 -41.84 4.51
C ASN A 929 -15.70 -42.68 3.71
N LEU A 930 -16.98 -42.42 3.89
CA LEU A 930 -18.07 -43.03 3.17
C LEU A 930 -18.78 -41.93 2.42
N ALA A 931 -18.76 -41.99 1.10
CA ALA A 931 -19.41 -41.02 0.22
C ALA A 931 -20.41 -41.72 -0.70
N PHE A 932 -21.54 -41.08 -0.90
CA PHE A 932 -22.58 -41.44 -1.86
C PHE A 932 -22.75 -40.30 -2.83
N GLU A 933 -22.83 -40.62 -4.11
CA GLU A 933 -23.11 -39.68 -5.20
C GLU A 933 -24.30 -40.20 -6.01
N GLY A 934 -25.30 -39.35 -6.27
CA GLY A 934 -26.51 -39.75 -6.96
C GLY A 934 -27.10 -38.66 -7.85
N VAL A 935 -27.43 -39.03 -9.09
CA VAL A 935 -28.02 -38.13 -10.10
C VAL A 935 -29.53 -38.22 -10.04
N VAL A 936 -30.21 -37.08 -10.08
CA VAL A 936 -31.66 -37.04 -9.99
C VAL A 936 -32.28 -36.94 -11.38
N ASP A 937 -33.20 -37.85 -11.67
CA ASP A 937 -34.16 -37.68 -12.76
C ASP A 937 -35.19 -36.62 -12.34
N ALA A 938 -35.12 -35.44 -12.97
CA ALA A 938 -35.96 -34.29 -12.62
C ALA A 938 -37.47 -34.58 -12.74
N ASN A 939 -37.87 -35.48 -13.65
CA ASN A 939 -39.28 -35.81 -13.90
C ASN A 939 -39.80 -36.81 -12.87
N LYS A 940 -38.97 -37.80 -12.50
CA LYS A 940 -39.37 -38.89 -11.61
C LYS A 940 -39.04 -38.65 -10.15
N LYS A 941 -38.17 -37.68 -9.84
CA LYS A 941 -37.64 -37.41 -8.48
C LYS A 941 -37.00 -38.65 -7.84
N ILE A 942 -36.30 -39.46 -8.65
CA ILE A 942 -35.55 -40.66 -8.22
C ILE A 942 -34.09 -40.56 -8.67
N PHE A 943 -33.22 -41.38 -8.09
CA PHE A 943 -31.82 -41.47 -8.52
C PHE A 943 -31.68 -42.29 -9.82
N SER A 944 -31.38 -41.63 -10.94
CA SER A 944 -31.11 -42.28 -12.22
C SER A 944 -29.80 -43.07 -12.18
N GLU A 945 -28.75 -42.48 -11.61
CA GLU A 945 -27.43 -43.09 -11.38
C GLU A 945 -27.01 -42.92 -9.93
N MET A 946 -26.24 -43.87 -9.42
CA MET A 946 -25.75 -43.89 -8.04
C MET A 946 -24.40 -44.58 -7.95
N GLU A 947 -23.53 -44.04 -7.11
CA GLU A 947 -22.22 -44.60 -6.83
C GLU A 947 -21.87 -44.41 -5.35
N VAL A 948 -21.26 -45.42 -4.74
CA VAL A 948 -20.80 -45.36 -3.35
C VAL A 948 -19.29 -45.56 -3.33
N MET A 949 -18.60 -44.65 -2.66
CA MET A 949 -17.17 -44.70 -2.44
C MET A 949 -16.86 -44.84 -0.96
N ILE A 950 -16.05 -45.83 -0.58
CA ILE A 950 -15.55 -45.96 0.78
C ILE A 950 -14.03 -45.90 0.74
N THR A 951 -13.44 -44.89 1.38
CA THR A 951 -11.99 -44.69 1.46
C THR A 951 -11.52 -44.95 2.88
N LEU A 952 -10.47 -45.76 3.02
CA LEU A 952 -9.86 -46.13 4.28
C LEU A 952 -8.39 -45.77 4.21
N SER A 953 -7.90 -44.92 5.11
CA SER A 953 -6.47 -44.64 5.19
C SER A 953 -5.94 -45.04 6.57
N MET A 954 -4.71 -45.49 6.59
CA MET A 954 -3.92 -45.70 7.80
C MET A 954 -2.55 -45.09 7.57
N PHE A 955 -2.11 -44.24 8.48
CA PHE A 955 -0.77 -43.68 8.45
C PHE A 955 -0.07 -43.91 9.78
N ASP A 956 1.25 -44.03 9.70
CA ASP A 956 2.13 -44.26 10.84
C ASP A 956 3.50 -43.63 10.53
N ASN A 957 3.86 -42.62 11.32
CA ASN A 957 5.12 -41.88 11.20
C ASN A 957 6.32 -42.68 11.73
N TYR A 958 6.11 -43.84 12.35
CA TYR A 958 7.21 -44.73 12.68
C TYR A 958 6.72 -46.17 12.82
N CYS A 959 6.50 -46.83 11.68
CA CYS A 959 5.94 -48.17 11.66
C CYS A 959 7.05 -49.22 11.80
N THR A 960 7.20 -49.80 12.98
CA THR A 960 8.15 -50.90 13.19
C THR A 960 7.75 -52.14 12.38
N ARG A 961 8.69 -53.06 12.14
CA ARG A 961 8.38 -54.36 11.49
C ARG A 961 7.18 -55.07 12.13
N LYS A 962 7.10 -55.04 13.47
CA LYS A 962 6.03 -55.68 14.22
C LYS A 962 4.68 -55.00 13.99
N GLU A 963 4.63 -53.67 14.00
CA GLU A 963 3.42 -52.88 13.73
C GLU A 963 2.98 -53.02 12.27
N PHE A 964 3.93 -53.02 11.34
CA PHE A 964 3.65 -53.23 9.93
C PHE A 964 2.95 -54.58 9.68
N GLU A 965 3.47 -55.66 10.26
CA GLU A 965 2.90 -57.00 10.10
C GLU A 965 1.58 -57.18 10.88
N ASN A 966 1.54 -56.77 12.14
CA ASN A 966 0.40 -57.08 13.02
C ASN A 966 -0.75 -56.09 12.91
N ASP A 967 -0.48 -54.84 12.54
CA ASP A 967 -1.48 -53.77 12.54
C ASP A 967 -1.73 -53.23 11.14
N PHE A 968 -0.71 -52.76 10.43
CA PHE A 968 -0.88 -52.14 9.10
C PHE A 968 -1.35 -53.14 8.03
N LYS A 969 -0.63 -54.25 7.84
CA LYS A 969 -1.02 -55.32 6.91
C LYS A 969 -2.35 -55.94 7.30
N LYS A 970 -2.52 -56.26 8.59
CA LYS A 970 -3.77 -56.82 9.11
C LYS A 970 -4.95 -55.89 8.85
N PHE A 971 -4.76 -54.58 8.96
CA PHE A 971 -5.81 -53.58 8.71
C PHE A 971 -6.37 -53.72 7.30
N PHE A 972 -5.53 -53.61 6.27
CA PHE A 972 -5.98 -53.70 4.88
C PHE A 972 -6.38 -55.12 4.47
N ASN A 973 -5.69 -56.17 4.96
CA ASN A 973 -6.06 -57.55 4.67
C ASN A 973 -7.48 -57.87 5.17
N SER A 974 -7.78 -57.54 6.43
CA SER A 974 -9.14 -57.79 6.95
C SER A 974 -10.20 -56.98 6.21
N ARG A 975 -9.87 -55.74 5.82
CA ARG A 975 -10.80 -54.81 5.16
C ARG A 975 -11.05 -55.18 3.71
N SER A 976 -10.07 -55.69 2.97
CA SER A 976 -10.25 -56.25 1.61
C SER A 976 -11.14 -57.50 1.54
N GLY A 977 -11.44 -58.13 2.69
CA GLY A 977 -12.07 -59.45 2.74
C GLY A 977 -11.14 -60.60 2.35
N SER A 978 -9.82 -60.39 2.38
CA SER A 978 -8.79 -61.40 2.07
C SER A 978 -7.61 -61.33 3.03
N ASN A 979 -7.32 -62.43 3.72
CA ASN A 979 -6.19 -62.51 4.65
C ASN A 979 -4.81 -62.42 3.98
N LYS A 980 -4.74 -62.47 2.63
CA LYS A 980 -3.49 -62.43 1.84
C LYS A 980 -3.54 -61.35 0.74
N TYR A 981 -4.12 -60.20 1.05
CA TYR A 981 -4.26 -59.09 0.12
C TYR A 981 -2.92 -58.36 -0.10
N ILE A 982 -2.34 -57.83 0.96
CA ILE A 982 -0.94 -57.37 1.02
C ILE A 982 -0.05 -58.58 1.34
N ARG A 983 0.81 -58.95 0.39
CA ARG A 983 1.61 -60.20 0.44
C ARG A 983 3.09 -60.02 0.76
N PHE A 984 3.64 -58.81 0.60
CA PHE A 984 5.05 -58.55 0.87
C PHE A 984 5.28 -58.31 2.37
N SER A 985 6.52 -58.46 2.81
CA SER A 985 6.98 -58.16 4.17
C SER A 985 7.96 -56.98 4.14
N MET A 986 8.18 -56.33 5.28
CA MET A 986 9.23 -55.30 5.40
C MET A 986 10.61 -55.94 5.11
N PRO A 987 11.47 -55.37 4.24
CA PRO A 987 12.82 -55.87 3.95
C PRO A 987 13.64 -56.04 5.24
N ASP A 988 14.35 -57.15 5.41
CA ASP A 988 15.04 -57.52 6.67
C ASP A 988 16.05 -56.48 7.16
N GLU A 989 16.60 -55.68 6.24
CA GLU A 989 17.55 -54.60 6.51
C GLU A 989 16.90 -53.35 7.16
N LEU A 990 15.57 -53.22 7.09
CA LEU A 990 14.82 -52.11 7.66
C LEU A 990 14.25 -52.48 9.04
N GLY A 991 14.60 -51.69 10.07
CA GLY A 991 14.03 -51.83 11.40
C GLY A 991 12.60 -51.25 11.54
N ALA A 992 12.31 -50.20 10.78
CA ALA A 992 11.02 -49.51 10.74
C ALA A 992 10.89 -48.67 9.44
N TYR A 993 9.66 -48.36 9.05
CA TYR A 993 9.37 -47.31 8.05
C TYR A 993 9.18 -45.96 8.78
N PRO A 994 9.87 -44.89 8.37
CA PRO A 994 9.86 -43.58 9.05
C PRO A 994 8.64 -42.73 8.70
N GLU A 995 7.84 -43.10 7.70
CA GLU A 995 6.53 -42.55 7.41
C GLU A 995 5.88 -43.51 6.42
N ILE A 996 4.81 -44.20 6.80
CA ILE A 996 4.05 -45.07 5.89
C ILE A 996 2.60 -44.66 5.90
N GLU A 997 2.02 -44.49 4.70
CA GLU A 997 0.61 -44.22 4.53
C GLU A 997 0.03 -45.21 3.53
N GLY A 998 -1.04 -45.89 3.91
CA GLY A 998 -1.82 -46.73 3.01
C GLY A 998 -3.21 -46.13 2.83
N THR A 999 -3.73 -46.16 1.61
CA THR A 999 -5.12 -45.80 1.33
C THR A 999 -5.79 -46.88 0.48
N MET A 1000 -6.92 -47.39 0.96
CA MET A 1000 -7.77 -48.36 0.29
C MET A 1000 -9.07 -47.70 -0.14
N ARG A 1001 -9.45 -47.86 -1.41
CA ARG A 1001 -10.69 -47.30 -1.96
C ARG A 1001 -11.59 -48.43 -2.44
N TRP A 1002 -12.85 -48.39 -2.03
CA TRP A 1002 -13.93 -49.24 -2.50
C TRP A 1002 -14.89 -48.42 -3.34
N GLN A 1003 -15.13 -48.86 -4.56
CA GLN A 1003 -16.15 -48.30 -5.45
C GLN A 1003 -17.25 -49.34 -5.65
N ILE A 1004 -18.48 -48.99 -5.29
CA ILE A 1004 -19.64 -49.89 -5.30
C ILE A 1004 -20.65 -49.34 -6.30
N SER A 1005 -20.94 -50.14 -7.33
CA SER A 1005 -21.93 -49.80 -8.36
C SER A 1005 -23.37 -49.80 -7.82
N LYS A 1006 -24.29 -49.15 -8.55
CA LYS A 1006 -25.73 -49.14 -8.25
C LYS A 1006 -26.33 -50.55 -8.08
N ASP A 1007 -25.92 -51.49 -8.91
CA ASP A 1007 -26.40 -52.88 -8.85
C ASP A 1007 -25.86 -53.62 -7.63
N ALA A 1008 -24.57 -53.46 -7.31
CA ALA A 1008 -24.01 -54.00 -6.08
C ALA A 1008 -24.69 -53.41 -4.84
N LEU A 1009 -24.95 -52.11 -4.85
CA LEU A 1009 -25.65 -51.44 -3.76
C LEU A 1009 -27.06 -52.01 -3.54
N TYR A 1010 -27.78 -52.29 -4.61
CA TYR A 1010 -29.09 -52.92 -4.51
C TYR A 1010 -29.01 -54.33 -3.93
N ASP A 1011 -28.03 -55.14 -4.37
CA ASP A 1011 -27.79 -56.49 -3.82
C ASP A 1011 -27.49 -56.41 -2.30
N ILE A 1012 -26.62 -55.48 -1.89
CA ILE A 1012 -26.28 -55.23 -0.48
C ILE A 1012 -27.49 -54.80 0.34
N LEU A 1013 -28.28 -53.83 -0.13
CA LEU A 1013 -29.47 -53.35 0.57
C LEU A 1013 -30.55 -54.43 0.70
N LYS A 1014 -30.73 -55.25 -0.36
CA LYS A 1014 -31.65 -56.38 -0.33
C LYS A 1014 -31.18 -57.42 0.68
N ALA A 1015 -29.90 -57.77 0.69
CA ALA A 1015 -29.35 -58.71 1.66
C ALA A 1015 -29.47 -58.17 3.10
N ALA A 1016 -29.17 -56.89 3.32
CA ALA A 1016 -29.28 -56.23 4.63
C ALA A 1016 -30.73 -56.06 5.12
N SER A 1017 -31.73 -56.22 4.25
CA SER A 1017 -33.15 -56.24 4.66
C SER A 1017 -33.57 -57.56 5.32
N ASP A 1018 -32.70 -58.58 5.31
CA ASP A 1018 -32.82 -59.79 6.12
C ASP A 1018 -31.90 -59.68 7.34
N ILE A 1019 -32.50 -59.74 8.53
CA ILE A 1019 -31.79 -59.55 9.80
C ILE A 1019 -30.73 -60.64 10.05
N ASN A 1020 -30.90 -61.84 9.49
CA ASN A 1020 -29.95 -62.94 9.65
C ASN A 1020 -28.62 -62.63 8.95
N ASN A 1021 -28.64 -61.84 7.87
CA ASN A 1021 -27.43 -61.37 7.21
C ASN A 1021 -26.69 -60.27 8.00
N LEU A 1022 -27.25 -59.81 9.12
CA LEU A 1022 -26.68 -58.77 9.99
C LEU A 1022 -26.13 -59.32 11.31
N GLU A 1023 -26.03 -60.65 11.46
CA GLU A 1023 -25.52 -61.28 12.69
C GLU A 1023 -24.11 -60.80 13.08
N TYR A 1024 -23.26 -60.52 12.10
CA TYR A 1024 -21.90 -60.01 12.35
C TYR A 1024 -21.88 -58.60 12.97
N LEU A 1025 -23.01 -57.87 12.99
CA LEU A 1025 -23.14 -56.58 13.68
C LEU A 1025 -23.41 -56.72 15.18
N LEU A 1026 -23.63 -57.94 15.69
CA LEU A 1026 -23.69 -58.17 17.12
C LEU A 1026 -22.32 -57.83 17.75
N PRO A 1027 -22.26 -57.08 18.87
CA PRO A 1027 -21.02 -56.81 19.59
C PRO A 1027 -20.50 -58.14 20.16
N GLY A 1028 -19.69 -58.87 19.38
CA GLY A 1028 -19.42 -60.29 19.62
C GLY A 1028 -18.65 -60.56 20.91
N GLY A 1029 -18.89 -61.71 21.53
CA GLY A 1029 -17.94 -62.34 22.46
C GLY A 1029 -17.36 -61.43 23.56
N GLY A 1030 -18.17 -61.18 24.60
CA GLY A 1030 -17.72 -60.83 25.96
C GLY A 1030 -16.78 -59.63 26.12
N ARG A 1031 -17.33 -58.46 26.51
CA ARG A 1031 -16.80 -57.54 27.57
C ARG A 1031 -17.35 -56.10 27.54
N PHE A 1032 -18.40 -55.79 26.78
CA PHE A 1032 -18.99 -54.43 26.80
C PHE A 1032 -20.52 -54.40 26.83
N HIS A 1033 -21.17 -55.44 27.38
CA HIS A 1033 -22.64 -55.50 27.45
C HIS A 1033 -23.28 -54.73 28.63
N ASP A 1034 -22.53 -54.37 29.68
CA ASP A 1034 -23.18 -53.94 30.95
C ASP A 1034 -23.52 -52.45 31.07
N ARG A 1035 -23.40 -51.62 30.01
CA ARG A 1035 -23.70 -50.17 30.11
C ARG A 1035 -24.87 -49.64 29.27
N TYR A 1036 -25.55 -50.47 28.49
CA TYR A 1036 -26.63 -50.03 27.59
C TYR A 1036 -27.90 -50.90 27.63
N GLU A 1037 -28.16 -51.62 28.72
CA GLU A 1037 -29.40 -52.43 28.86
C GLU A 1037 -30.70 -51.60 28.85
N ASN A 1038 -30.62 -50.28 29.01
CA ASN A 1038 -31.80 -49.40 29.01
C ASN A 1038 -32.00 -48.56 27.73
N THR A 1039 -31.27 -48.83 26.64
CA THR A 1039 -31.54 -48.17 25.34
C THR A 1039 -32.21 -49.14 24.35
N VAL A 1040 -33.50 -48.91 24.10
CA VAL A 1040 -34.53 -49.83 23.59
C VAL A 1040 -34.52 -50.01 22.06
N SER A 1041 -33.40 -50.38 21.42
CA SER A 1041 -33.45 -50.70 19.97
C SER A 1041 -32.25 -51.50 19.46
N ASP A 1042 -32.47 -52.74 19.01
CA ASP A 1042 -31.50 -53.52 18.22
C ASP A 1042 -31.10 -52.75 16.95
N ALA A 1043 -29.82 -52.38 16.83
CA ALA A 1043 -29.28 -51.66 15.68
C ALA A 1043 -29.54 -52.41 14.36
N ARG A 1044 -29.58 -53.76 14.38
CA ARG A 1044 -29.90 -54.59 13.22
C ARG A 1044 -31.32 -54.33 12.73
N SER A 1045 -32.28 -54.11 13.64
CA SER A 1045 -33.65 -53.78 13.24
C SER A 1045 -33.70 -52.44 12.51
N GLN A 1046 -32.99 -51.42 13.02
CA GLN A 1046 -32.93 -50.11 12.34
C GLN A 1046 -32.27 -50.21 10.96
N VAL A 1047 -31.18 -50.96 10.84
CA VAL A 1047 -30.49 -51.20 9.57
C VAL A 1047 -31.41 -51.95 8.60
N LYS A 1048 -32.04 -53.03 9.07
CA LYS A 1048 -33.00 -53.84 8.30
C LYS A 1048 -34.15 -52.99 7.76
N ASP A 1049 -34.81 -52.22 8.62
CA ASP A 1049 -35.99 -51.44 8.27
C ASP A 1049 -35.63 -50.32 7.27
N ARG A 1050 -34.50 -49.64 7.48
CA ARG A 1050 -34.01 -48.61 6.54
C ARG A 1050 -33.52 -49.21 5.23
N ALA A 1051 -32.82 -50.35 5.25
CA ALA A 1051 -32.37 -51.06 4.05
C ALA A 1051 -33.57 -51.54 3.22
N TYR A 1052 -34.59 -52.11 3.88
CA TYR A 1052 -35.85 -52.48 3.24
C TYR A 1052 -36.52 -51.25 2.60
N LYS A 1053 -36.66 -50.16 3.35
CA LYS A 1053 -37.22 -48.89 2.86
C LYS A 1053 -36.43 -48.32 1.66
N LEU A 1054 -35.10 -48.35 1.69
CA LEU A 1054 -34.22 -47.89 0.61
C LEU A 1054 -34.33 -48.76 -0.64
N SER A 1055 -34.41 -50.09 -0.49
CA SER A 1055 -34.55 -51.02 -1.62
C SER A 1055 -35.79 -50.73 -2.48
N TYR A 1056 -36.87 -50.24 -1.86
CA TYR A 1056 -38.07 -49.74 -2.55
C TYR A 1056 -37.89 -48.30 -3.05
N GLY A 1057 -37.36 -47.41 -2.20
CA GLY A 1057 -37.20 -45.98 -2.48
C GLY A 1057 -36.33 -45.68 -3.70
N ILE A 1058 -35.18 -46.36 -3.80
CA ILE A 1058 -34.23 -46.21 -4.90
C ILE A 1058 -34.87 -46.56 -6.26
N LYS A 1059 -35.80 -47.52 -6.29
CA LYS A 1059 -36.46 -47.96 -7.53
C LYS A 1059 -37.73 -47.18 -7.86
N ARG A 1060 -38.50 -46.79 -6.84
CA ARG A 1060 -39.89 -46.29 -7.03
C ARG A 1060 -40.12 -44.87 -6.53
N GLY A 1061 -39.17 -44.26 -5.82
CA GLY A 1061 -39.34 -42.92 -5.20
C GLY A 1061 -40.31 -42.86 -4.02
N ILE A 1062 -40.84 -44.01 -3.60
CA ILE A 1062 -41.80 -44.16 -2.49
C ILE A 1062 -41.29 -45.17 -1.47
N THR A 1063 -41.73 -45.02 -0.23
CA THR A 1063 -41.53 -46.02 0.82
C THR A 1063 -42.39 -47.27 0.58
N PRO A 1064 -42.12 -48.41 1.25
CA PRO A 1064 -42.98 -49.60 1.17
C PRO A 1064 -44.45 -49.34 1.53
N TYR A 1065 -44.73 -48.25 2.26
CA TYR A 1065 -46.06 -47.82 2.68
C TYR A 1065 -46.72 -46.82 1.71
N GLY A 1066 -46.17 -46.62 0.51
CA GLY A 1066 -46.73 -45.71 -0.50
C GLY A 1066 -46.47 -44.21 -0.26
N LYS A 1067 -45.85 -43.82 0.87
CA LYS A 1067 -45.50 -42.42 1.13
C LYS A 1067 -44.31 -41.97 0.27
N PRO A 1068 -44.31 -40.73 -0.27
CA PRO A 1068 -43.16 -40.17 -0.98
C PRO A 1068 -41.89 -40.24 -0.11
N TYR A 1069 -40.77 -40.64 -0.71
CA TYR A 1069 -39.50 -40.78 -0.01
C TYR A 1069 -38.52 -39.75 -0.54
N SER A 1070 -38.30 -38.67 0.22
CA SER A 1070 -37.44 -37.57 -0.24
C SER A 1070 -36.01 -38.03 -0.54
N LEU A 1071 -35.36 -37.44 -1.54
CA LEU A 1071 -33.99 -37.78 -1.95
C LEU A 1071 -32.98 -37.55 -0.81
N SER A 1072 -33.19 -36.50 -0.01
CA SER A 1072 -32.36 -36.22 1.17
C SER A 1072 -32.49 -37.32 2.23
N ASP A 1073 -33.70 -37.83 2.46
CA ASP A 1073 -33.92 -38.90 3.43
C ASP A 1073 -33.38 -40.24 2.91
N GLN A 1074 -33.50 -40.51 1.61
CA GLN A 1074 -32.86 -41.66 0.96
C GLN A 1074 -31.34 -41.62 1.15
N ALA A 1075 -30.70 -40.49 0.87
CA ALA A 1075 -29.25 -40.35 1.04
C ALA A 1075 -28.82 -40.52 2.51
N LYS A 1076 -29.56 -39.94 3.47
CA LYS A 1076 -29.27 -40.11 4.91
C LYS A 1076 -29.43 -41.54 5.39
N ASP A 1077 -30.53 -42.19 5.02
CA ASP A 1077 -30.77 -43.59 5.39
C ASP A 1077 -29.73 -44.49 4.74
N LEU A 1078 -29.27 -44.18 3.52
CA LEU A 1078 -28.22 -44.94 2.84
C LEU A 1078 -26.87 -44.85 3.56
N ILE A 1079 -26.41 -43.63 3.88
CA ILE A 1079 -25.19 -43.42 4.67
C ILE A 1079 -25.31 -44.12 6.02
N PHE A 1080 -26.47 -44.04 6.67
CA PHE A 1080 -26.71 -44.72 7.94
C PHE A 1080 -26.57 -46.24 7.82
N VAL A 1081 -27.22 -46.86 6.83
CA VAL A 1081 -27.17 -48.30 6.61
C VAL A 1081 -25.74 -48.73 6.32
N LEU A 1082 -25.06 -48.07 5.38
CA LEU A 1082 -23.70 -48.44 5.00
C LEU A 1082 -22.69 -48.24 6.14
N ASP A 1083 -22.81 -47.17 6.93
CA ASP A 1083 -21.96 -46.92 8.10
C ASP A 1083 -22.05 -48.06 9.14
N HIS A 1084 -23.25 -48.60 9.35
CA HIS A 1084 -23.43 -49.74 10.25
C HIS A 1084 -22.90 -51.03 9.64
N LEU A 1085 -23.18 -51.30 8.35
CA LEU A 1085 -22.67 -52.49 7.65
C LEU A 1085 -21.13 -52.53 7.59
N VAL A 1086 -20.51 -51.36 7.45
CA VAL A 1086 -19.05 -51.20 7.39
C VAL A 1086 -18.41 -51.30 8.77
N GLY A 1087 -19.14 -50.96 9.84
CA GLY A 1087 -18.66 -51.02 11.22
C GLY A 1087 -17.73 -49.86 11.60
N ARG A 1088 -17.37 -49.77 12.88
CA ARG A 1088 -16.47 -48.69 13.32
C ARG A 1088 -15.09 -48.93 12.70
N LYS A 1089 -14.42 -47.87 12.23
CA LYS A 1089 -13.10 -47.99 11.57
C LYS A 1089 -13.09 -49.01 10.40
N ALA A 1090 -14.25 -49.18 9.77
CA ALA A 1090 -14.50 -50.12 8.67
C ALA A 1090 -14.15 -51.58 8.95
N GLU A 1091 -14.25 -52.03 10.19
CA GLU A 1091 -13.87 -53.40 10.59
C GLU A 1091 -14.67 -54.52 9.90
N HIS A 1092 -15.85 -54.20 9.35
CA HIS A 1092 -16.73 -55.16 8.67
C HIS A 1092 -16.84 -54.95 7.16
N ILE A 1093 -16.15 -53.99 6.56
CA ILE A 1093 -16.31 -53.67 5.12
C ILE A 1093 -16.08 -54.87 4.19
N GLY A 1094 -15.15 -55.77 4.54
CA GLY A 1094 -14.89 -57.00 3.79
C GLY A 1094 -16.11 -57.93 3.69
N GLN A 1095 -17.11 -57.80 4.59
CA GLN A 1095 -18.37 -58.54 4.54
C GLN A 1095 -19.25 -58.11 3.36
N LEU A 1096 -19.11 -56.88 2.85
CA LEU A 1096 -19.89 -56.40 1.70
C LEU A 1096 -19.66 -57.28 0.46
N ARG A 1097 -18.47 -57.88 0.31
CA ARG A 1097 -18.15 -58.85 -0.76
C ARG A 1097 -18.94 -60.15 -0.67
N ARG A 1098 -19.49 -60.49 0.49
CA ARG A 1098 -20.37 -61.65 0.64
C ARG A 1098 -21.81 -61.34 0.25
N LEU A 1099 -22.17 -60.06 0.19
CA LEU A 1099 -23.52 -59.58 -0.09
C LEU A 1099 -23.72 -59.24 -1.58
N THR A 1100 -22.66 -59.21 -2.38
CA THR A 1100 -22.72 -58.96 -3.83
C THR A 1100 -21.58 -59.67 -4.56
N LYS A 1101 -21.57 -59.64 -5.90
CA LYS A 1101 -20.52 -60.25 -6.72
C LYS A 1101 -19.32 -59.31 -6.87
N ASP A 1102 -18.11 -59.87 -6.89
CA ASP A 1102 -16.85 -59.12 -6.97
C ASP A 1102 -16.70 -58.28 -8.25
N ASP A 1103 -17.33 -58.65 -9.37
CA ASP A 1103 -17.27 -57.90 -10.63
C ASP A 1103 -18.02 -56.54 -10.58
N LYS A 1104 -18.91 -56.36 -9.59
CA LYS A 1104 -19.69 -55.14 -9.38
C LYS A 1104 -19.09 -54.16 -8.35
N ILE A 1105 -17.94 -54.52 -7.78
CA ILE A 1105 -17.16 -53.69 -6.88
C ILE A 1105 -15.75 -53.48 -7.47
N TRP A 1106 -15.04 -52.50 -6.96
CA TRP A 1106 -13.63 -52.33 -7.24
C TRP A 1106 -12.90 -51.88 -5.98
N VAL A 1107 -11.83 -52.60 -5.64
CA VAL A 1107 -11.00 -52.31 -4.47
C VAL A 1107 -9.57 -52.10 -4.93
N THR A 1108 -9.05 -50.91 -4.64
CA THR A 1108 -7.64 -50.57 -4.87
C THR A 1108 -7.00 -50.20 -3.54
N THR A 1109 -5.69 -50.42 -3.42
CA THR A 1109 -4.93 -49.94 -2.27
C THR A 1109 -3.57 -49.46 -2.71
N ASN A 1110 -3.24 -48.20 -2.44
CA ASN A 1110 -1.91 -47.66 -2.61
C ASN A 1110 -1.22 -47.52 -1.24
N ILE A 1111 0.09 -47.72 -1.21
CA ILE A 1111 0.94 -47.58 -0.03
C ILE A 1111 2.12 -46.69 -0.43
N SER A 1112 2.22 -45.52 0.17
CA SER A 1112 3.24 -44.51 -0.09
C SER A 1112 4.49 -44.75 0.76
N ASN A 1113 5.62 -44.16 0.36
CA ASN A 1113 6.88 -44.07 1.09
C ASN A 1113 7.61 -45.39 1.42
N MET A 1114 7.11 -46.51 0.90
CA MET A 1114 7.74 -47.82 1.09
C MET A 1114 9.16 -47.95 0.54
N LEU A 1115 9.50 -47.22 -0.53
CA LEU A 1115 10.78 -47.36 -1.24
C LEU A 1115 11.82 -46.29 -0.85
N GLU A 1116 11.45 -45.31 -0.03
CA GLU A 1116 12.33 -44.17 0.28
C GLU A 1116 13.59 -44.59 1.06
N LEU A 1117 13.54 -45.72 1.77
CA LEU A 1117 14.67 -46.26 2.53
C LEU A 1117 15.25 -47.57 2.00
N SER A 1118 14.63 -48.22 1.00
CA SER A 1118 15.04 -49.57 0.59
C SER A 1118 16.26 -49.62 -0.35
N HIS A 1119 16.61 -48.51 -1.03
CA HIS A 1119 17.86 -48.44 -1.80
C HIS A 1119 18.33 -46.98 -2.05
N PRO A 1120 19.65 -46.68 -2.01
CA PRO A 1120 20.20 -45.34 -2.24
C PRO A 1120 19.82 -44.69 -3.59
N THR A 1121 19.54 -45.50 -4.63
CA THR A 1121 19.15 -45.02 -5.97
C THR A 1121 17.69 -44.59 -6.08
N PHE A 1122 16.82 -44.95 -5.13
CA PHE A 1122 15.40 -44.54 -5.13
C PHE A 1122 15.12 -43.23 -4.38
N ARG A 1123 16.15 -42.61 -3.77
CA ARG A 1123 16.03 -41.34 -3.02
C ARG A 1123 15.53 -40.15 -3.86
N HIS A 1124 15.59 -40.25 -5.19
CA HIS A 1124 15.05 -39.22 -6.10
C HIS A 1124 13.58 -39.43 -6.48
N GLN A 1125 12.95 -40.55 -6.08
CA GLN A 1125 11.55 -40.87 -6.36
C GLN A 1125 10.71 -40.80 -5.07
N LYS A 1126 10.68 -39.63 -4.42
CA LYS A 1126 9.89 -39.35 -3.19
C LYS A 1126 8.36 -39.55 -3.31
N GLN A 1127 7.87 -40.14 -4.39
CA GLN A 1127 6.44 -40.33 -4.68
C GLN A 1127 6.13 -41.70 -5.33
N SER A 1128 7.03 -42.68 -5.26
CA SER A 1128 6.72 -44.01 -5.78
C SER A 1128 5.70 -44.71 -4.88
N GLU A 1129 4.45 -44.84 -5.36
CA GLU A 1129 3.37 -45.57 -4.69
C GLU A 1129 3.46 -47.07 -5.00
N PHE A 1130 3.34 -47.91 -3.97
CA PHE A 1130 3.13 -49.35 -4.14
C PHE A 1130 1.63 -49.65 -4.22
N TRP A 1131 1.19 -50.33 -5.27
CA TRP A 1131 -0.21 -50.73 -5.44
C TRP A 1131 -0.41 -52.21 -5.09
N ALA A 1132 -1.32 -52.50 -4.16
CA ALA A 1132 -1.75 -53.87 -3.89
C ALA A 1132 -2.58 -54.41 -5.07
N PRO A 1133 -2.74 -55.74 -5.21
CA PRO A 1133 -3.56 -56.31 -6.28
C PRO A 1133 -4.98 -55.71 -6.27
N GLU A 1134 -5.50 -55.32 -7.43
CA GLU A 1134 -6.88 -54.85 -7.51
C GLU A 1134 -7.86 -56.02 -7.31
N ILE A 1135 -9.00 -55.77 -6.68
CA ILE A 1135 -10.13 -56.72 -6.61
C ILE A 1135 -11.30 -56.14 -7.39
N GLY A 1136 -11.92 -56.97 -8.24
CA GLY A 1136 -13.09 -56.61 -9.02
C GLY A 1136 -12.75 -55.95 -10.36
N LYS A 1137 -13.77 -55.43 -11.06
CA LYS A 1137 -13.65 -54.91 -12.44
C LYS A 1137 -14.33 -53.56 -12.67
N TYR A 1138 -15.01 -53.01 -11.67
CA TYR A 1138 -15.74 -51.74 -11.79
C TYR A 1138 -14.76 -50.54 -11.70
N GLN A 1139 -13.95 -50.37 -12.75
CA GLN A 1139 -12.93 -49.33 -12.85
C GLN A 1139 -13.51 -48.05 -13.47
N GLY A 1140 -13.23 -46.89 -12.88
CA GLY A 1140 -13.53 -45.60 -13.49
C GLY A 1140 -13.51 -44.43 -12.52
N HIS A 1141 -13.38 -43.21 -13.05
CA HIS A 1141 -13.58 -41.97 -12.29
C HIS A 1141 -14.95 -41.98 -11.59
N SER A 1142 -15.08 -41.37 -10.41
CA SER A 1142 -16.39 -41.24 -9.74
C SER A 1142 -17.43 -40.60 -10.67
N TYR A 1143 -18.72 -40.81 -10.42
CA TYR A 1143 -19.75 -40.11 -11.18
C TYR A 1143 -19.53 -38.59 -11.14
N LEU A 1144 -19.25 -38.02 -9.96
CA LEU A 1144 -19.00 -36.59 -9.83
C LEU A 1144 -17.78 -36.15 -10.66
N ASP A 1145 -16.72 -36.95 -10.74
CA ASP A 1145 -15.57 -36.65 -11.60
C ASP A 1145 -15.92 -36.73 -13.08
N ARG A 1146 -16.67 -37.75 -13.50
CA ARG A 1146 -17.17 -37.85 -14.88
C ARG A 1146 -18.05 -36.66 -15.22
N PHE A 1147 -19.00 -36.34 -14.35
CA PHE A 1147 -19.92 -35.22 -14.46
C PHE A 1147 -19.21 -33.86 -14.49
N ARG A 1148 -18.21 -33.65 -13.62
CA ARG A 1148 -17.35 -32.46 -13.66
C ARG A 1148 -16.63 -32.36 -14.99
N ARG A 1149 -16.09 -33.45 -15.51
CA ARG A 1149 -15.40 -33.45 -16.81
C ARG A 1149 -16.34 -33.17 -17.98
N THR A 1150 -17.51 -33.82 -18.03
CA THR A 1150 -18.41 -33.77 -19.20
C THR A 1150 -19.41 -32.62 -19.15
N VAL A 1151 -19.88 -32.21 -17.98
CA VAL A 1151 -20.95 -31.21 -17.83
C VAL A 1151 -20.40 -29.85 -17.39
N LEU A 1152 -19.32 -29.82 -16.60
CA LEU A 1152 -18.71 -28.56 -16.14
C LEU A 1152 -17.52 -28.12 -17.00
N LEU A 1153 -16.60 -29.03 -17.34
CA LEU A 1153 -15.37 -28.69 -18.04
C LEU A 1153 -15.51 -28.75 -19.56
N GLN A 1154 -16.17 -29.77 -20.12
CA GLN A 1154 -16.29 -29.93 -21.57
C GLN A 1154 -16.94 -28.72 -22.28
N PRO A 1155 -17.99 -28.06 -21.75
CA PRO A 1155 -18.53 -26.84 -22.35
C PRO A 1155 -17.59 -25.63 -22.26
N VAL A 1156 -16.57 -25.67 -21.38
CA VAL A 1156 -15.53 -24.63 -21.26
C VAL A 1156 -14.36 -24.90 -22.21
N PHE A 1157 -14.19 -26.13 -22.69
CA PHE A 1157 -13.14 -26.50 -23.65
C PHE A 1157 -13.63 -26.58 -25.11
N GLN A 1158 -14.93 -26.76 -25.31
CA GLN A 1158 -15.61 -26.54 -26.60
C GLN A 1158 -15.88 -25.05 -26.82
#